data_AF-B9RHN9-F1
#
_entry.id   AF-B9RHN9-F1
#
_cell.length_a   1.000
_cell.length_b   1.000
_cell.length_c   1.000
_cell.angle_alpha   90.00
_cell.angle_beta   90.00
_cell.angle_gamma   90.00
#
_symmetry.space_group_name_H-M   'P 1'
#
loop_
_entity.id
_entity.type
_entity.pdbx_description
1 polymer ?
#
loop_
_entity_poly.entity_id
_entity_poly.type
_entity_poly.pdbx_seq_one_letter_code
_entity_poly.pdbx_strand_id
1 'polypeptide(L)'
;MPLLKKKPFTLLEPPQDLKPNELVYQVRFTKEIFRDYQYPFMRIWSCKISGKPYLTFEEALVSEKHASEKVQDIPKELVAPALHIIQYSMLSLKDLADTIAKKLQEHLFVGAALHGRKGDDLCPCKVLKIMEGTAETAYEVAWLDKSNKIAETSVVIREDLTWKKFPFSRRILKSLIRESTYRSVPWALHINLAQKHGISCDPPLEIEGKVSIKDGLVVCYKKRKEGVENESGKHKKKKVGGEEVEATDMENGGKRGEPIKYPIDDLLVQPGEDDPVFTTRPSPSRDFCIQMDCVGDLLMVWDFCSSFGRMLHLSPFSLEDFEKAICHKDSNLMLLVETHSALLQLLMKNNGQYFLAVKKRNRKLKITFMKWTEYLCDFVEMINISDLSAHATVIRRGHYGLLDVEAKLGILRELVNHVLETDLVREKLDEHIEQRQLLGATRRGEALEEGRKRREEKEKLKAETVDTLMNGYSIESVGNNPNVSANGKHLRENGDLAMKWKGEVISSPENHASDKRFHSLHMPMHAGMYMLAHVHTHTASKKTKQHSDVEVLGENLKNLSSKTGFKQLKSERKEAVEKRSKEERNEYYEREMEKRVLRTNSLGKDRDYNRYWWFRRDGRIFIESSDSKLWGYYSGKEELDALMGSLNCKGVREKALQIQLQKLYSRICFELEKRAKDLAHKITMEEAVLRRSTRVRALPRENPANSFLRYVNKWKED
;
A
#
# COMPACT_ATOMS: atom_id res chain seq x y z
N MET A 1 7.88 -24.27 11.52
CA MET A 1 8.92 -23.48 10.85
C MET A 1 8.26 -22.37 10.04
N PRO A 2 8.75 -21.13 10.20
CA PRO A 2 8.28 -19.96 9.45
C PRO A 2 8.31 -20.13 7.93
N LEU A 3 7.38 -19.45 7.25
CA LEU A 3 7.23 -19.46 5.80
C LEU A 3 7.82 -18.19 5.18
N LEU A 4 8.87 -18.33 4.37
CA LEU A 4 9.44 -17.23 3.58
C LEU A 4 8.59 -17.03 2.32
N LYS A 5 8.09 -15.81 2.07
CA LYS A 5 7.16 -15.51 0.94
C LYS A 5 5.99 -16.54 0.83
N LYS A 6 5.48 -17.04 1.96
CA LYS A 6 4.42 -18.08 2.10
C LYS A 6 4.80 -19.50 1.62
N LYS A 7 6.09 -19.81 1.42
CA LYS A 7 6.59 -21.17 1.15
C LYS A 7 7.41 -21.68 2.35
N PRO A 8 7.51 -23.01 2.59
CA PRO A 8 8.51 -23.56 3.49
C PRO A 8 9.91 -23.15 3.03
N PHE A 9 10.82 -22.93 3.99
CA PHE A 9 12.22 -22.61 3.73
C PHE A 9 13.10 -23.63 4.45
N THR A 10 14.00 -24.27 3.70
CA THR A 10 15.05 -25.13 4.26
C THR A 10 16.21 -24.24 4.69
N LEU A 11 16.70 -24.42 5.92
CA LEU A 11 17.91 -23.76 6.39
C LEU A 11 19.13 -24.27 5.61
N LEU A 12 20.17 -23.45 5.50
CA LEU A 12 21.43 -23.89 4.92
C LEU A 12 22.15 -24.86 5.87
N GLU A 13 22.68 -25.94 5.30
CA GLU A 13 23.57 -26.84 6.04
C GLU A 13 24.91 -26.13 6.34
N PRO A 14 25.56 -26.42 7.48
CA PRO A 14 26.85 -25.81 7.80
C PRO A 14 27.92 -26.23 6.78
N PRO A 15 28.86 -25.35 6.41
CA PRO A 15 29.96 -25.73 5.52
C PRO A 15 30.76 -26.91 6.10
N GLN A 16 31.03 -27.91 5.26
CA GLN A 16 31.66 -29.17 5.68
C GLN A 16 33.18 -29.06 5.87
N ASP A 17 33.77 -27.95 5.42
CA ASP A 17 35.21 -27.69 5.35
C ASP A 17 35.70 -26.66 6.40
N LEU A 18 34.92 -26.41 7.45
CA LEU A 18 35.25 -25.50 8.54
C LEU A 18 36.48 -25.95 9.32
N LYS A 19 37.50 -25.08 9.44
CA LYS A 19 38.68 -25.34 10.26
C LYS A 19 38.40 -25.04 11.74
N PRO A 20 38.98 -25.79 12.71
CA PRO A 20 38.64 -25.62 14.14
C PRO A 20 38.84 -24.23 14.73
N ASN A 21 39.75 -23.42 14.15
CA ASN A 21 40.08 -22.07 14.61
C ASN A 21 39.57 -20.98 13.64
N GLU A 22 38.60 -21.30 12.78
CA GLU A 22 38.07 -20.39 11.75
C GLU A 22 37.03 -19.41 12.33
N LEU A 23 37.21 -18.11 12.10
CA LEU A 23 36.25 -17.09 12.53
C LEU A 23 35.04 -17.08 11.59
N VAL A 24 33.85 -17.34 12.13
CA VAL A 24 32.60 -17.47 11.36
C VAL A 24 31.41 -16.81 12.06
N TYR A 25 30.45 -16.35 11.26
CA TYR A 25 29.20 -15.76 11.74
C TYR A 25 28.13 -16.84 11.89
N GLN A 26 27.73 -17.18 13.12
CA GLN A 26 26.58 -18.05 13.38
C GLN A 26 25.30 -17.22 13.62
N VAL A 27 24.23 -17.52 12.90
CA VAL A 27 22.91 -16.96 13.20
C VAL A 27 22.37 -17.61 14.48
N ARG A 28 22.23 -16.81 15.54
CA ARG A 28 21.94 -17.24 16.93
C ARG A 28 20.83 -18.30 17.04
N PHE A 29 19.77 -18.17 16.25
CA PHE A 29 18.52 -18.93 16.33
C PHE A 29 18.32 -20.00 15.23
N THR A 30 18.87 -19.88 14.01
CA THR A 30 18.82 -20.96 13.00
C THR A 30 20.02 -21.90 13.08
N LYS A 31 21.12 -21.46 13.72
CA LYS A 31 22.42 -22.14 13.75
C LYS A 31 23.13 -22.28 12.39
N GLU A 32 22.60 -21.64 11.35
CA GLU A 32 23.30 -21.47 10.07
C GLU A 32 24.63 -20.71 10.30
N ILE A 33 25.70 -21.16 9.63
CA ILE A 33 27.07 -20.65 9.77
C ILE A 33 27.51 -20.04 8.43
N PHE A 34 28.08 -18.85 8.48
CA PHE A 34 28.48 -18.06 7.31
C PHE A 34 29.92 -17.55 7.45
N ARG A 35 30.67 -17.56 6.33
CA ARG A 35 32.02 -16.96 6.23
C ARG A 35 32.02 -15.46 5.94
N ASP A 36 30.90 -14.93 5.44
CA ASP A 36 30.72 -13.52 5.09
C ASP A 36 29.43 -12.97 5.72
N TYR A 37 29.42 -11.68 6.03
CA TYR A 37 28.33 -10.96 6.70
C TYR A 37 27.23 -10.48 5.73
N GLN A 38 27.28 -10.87 4.45
CA GLN A 38 26.26 -10.58 3.42
C GLN A 38 24.90 -11.29 3.63
N TYR A 39 24.43 -11.42 4.88
CA TYR A 39 23.09 -11.94 5.16
C TYR A 39 22.03 -10.85 4.92
N PRO A 40 21.08 -11.03 3.98
CA PRO A 40 20.14 -9.96 3.63
C PRO A 40 19.09 -9.76 4.74
N PHE A 41 19.26 -8.67 5.51
CA PHE A 41 18.40 -8.24 6.63
C PHE A 41 16.90 -8.05 6.31
N MET A 42 16.49 -8.14 5.04
CA MET A 42 15.11 -7.94 4.58
C MET A 42 14.40 -9.21 4.07
N ARG A 43 14.70 -10.38 4.66
CA ARG A 43 13.88 -11.59 4.48
C ARG A 43 12.55 -11.43 5.24
N ILE A 44 11.45 -11.16 4.52
CA ILE A 44 10.09 -11.03 5.08
C ILE A 44 9.48 -12.41 5.35
N TRP A 45 9.31 -12.76 6.64
CA TRP A 45 8.72 -14.03 7.07
C TRP A 45 7.23 -13.94 7.36
N SER A 46 6.62 -15.12 7.46
CA SER A 46 5.25 -15.30 7.93
C SER A 46 5.12 -16.56 8.78
N CYS A 47 4.37 -16.48 9.87
CA CYS A 47 4.14 -17.60 10.78
C CYS A 47 3.27 -18.69 10.09
N LYS A 48 3.70 -19.96 10.02
CA LYS A 48 2.92 -21.07 9.40
C LYS A 48 1.53 -21.18 10.03
N ILE A 49 1.46 -21.08 11.36
CA ILE A 49 0.27 -21.43 12.14
C ILE A 49 -0.68 -20.24 12.24
N SER A 50 -0.25 -19.11 12.81
CA SER A 50 -1.10 -17.91 12.92
C SER A 50 -1.37 -17.24 11.56
N GLY A 51 -0.47 -17.41 10.58
CA GLY A 51 -0.58 -16.79 9.27
C GLY A 51 -0.27 -15.28 9.25
N LYS A 52 0.26 -14.73 10.35
CA LYS A 52 0.76 -13.34 10.41
C LYS A 52 1.89 -13.14 9.38
N PRO A 53 1.80 -12.16 8.47
CA PRO A 53 2.91 -11.72 7.61
C PRO A 53 3.76 -10.62 8.30
N TYR A 54 4.84 -10.21 7.63
CA TYR A 54 5.69 -9.08 8.02
C TYR A 54 6.37 -9.24 9.38
N LEU A 55 6.92 -10.45 9.62
CA LEU A 55 7.71 -10.77 10.80
C LEU A 55 9.16 -11.03 10.41
N THR A 56 10.10 -10.83 11.34
CA THR A 56 11.42 -11.50 11.32
C THR A 56 11.26 -13.01 11.53
N PHE A 57 12.34 -13.78 11.36
CA PHE A 57 12.32 -15.23 11.61
C PHE A 57 12.06 -15.54 13.09
N GLU A 58 12.66 -14.77 14.01
CA GLU A 58 12.51 -14.92 15.45
C GLU A 58 11.07 -14.60 15.90
N GLU A 59 10.51 -13.45 15.49
CA GLU A 59 9.10 -13.13 15.76
C GLU A 59 8.13 -14.15 15.13
N ALA A 60 8.47 -14.72 13.97
CA ALA A 60 7.68 -15.76 13.34
C ALA A 60 7.73 -17.08 14.12
N LEU A 61 8.89 -17.48 14.67
CA LEU A 61 9.01 -18.63 15.58
C LEU A 61 8.25 -18.40 16.89
N VAL A 62 8.44 -17.25 17.53
CA VAL A 62 7.72 -16.85 18.75
C VAL A 62 6.21 -16.84 18.48
N SER A 63 5.77 -16.36 17.32
CA SER A 63 4.35 -16.39 16.92
C SER A 63 3.85 -17.77 16.47
N GLU A 64 4.71 -18.72 16.12
CA GLU A 64 4.33 -20.13 15.95
C GLU A 64 4.08 -20.78 17.31
N LYS A 65 5.02 -20.65 18.26
CA LYS A 65 4.88 -21.21 19.62
C LYS A 65 3.60 -20.72 20.32
N HIS A 66 3.40 -19.40 20.37
CA HIS A 66 2.19 -18.78 20.94
C HIS A 66 0.88 -19.09 20.18
N ALA A 67 0.96 -19.68 18.98
CA ALA A 67 -0.21 -20.13 18.23
C ALA A 67 -0.50 -21.62 18.50
N SER A 68 0.53 -22.47 18.58
CA SER A 68 0.43 -23.87 19.00
C SER A 68 -0.10 -24.01 20.44
N GLU A 69 0.42 -23.21 21.37
CA GLU A 69 -0.06 -23.17 22.77
C GLU A 69 -1.58 -22.93 22.80
N LYS A 70 -2.07 -21.97 22.00
CA LYS A 70 -3.50 -21.60 21.90
C LYS A 70 -4.36 -22.55 21.05
N VAL A 71 -3.75 -23.59 20.49
CA VAL A 71 -4.43 -24.74 19.87
C VAL A 71 -4.44 -25.94 20.83
N GLN A 72 -3.45 -26.05 21.73
CA GLN A 72 -3.43 -27.02 22.82
C GLN A 72 -4.44 -26.67 23.94
N ASP A 73 -4.84 -25.39 24.05
CA ASP A 73 -5.98 -24.92 24.86
C ASP A 73 -7.36 -25.49 24.42
N ILE A 74 -7.45 -26.19 23.28
CA ILE A 74 -8.70 -26.79 22.79
C ILE A 74 -8.95 -28.14 23.49
N PRO A 75 -10.13 -28.37 24.10
CA PRO A 75 -10.51 -29.65 24.68
C PRO A 75 -10.34 -30.82 23.69
N LYS A 76 -9.73 -31.91 24.16
CA LYS A 76 -9.35 -33.08 23.33
C LYS A 76 -10.58 -33.72 22.66
N GLU A 77 -11.71 -33.61 23.33
CA GLU A 77 -13.05 -34.06 22.96
C GLU A 77 -13.54 -33.37 21.69
N LEU A 78 -13.15 -32.11 21.46
CA LEU A 78 -13.50 -31.31 20.28
C LEU A 78 -12.43 -31.38 19.17
N VAL A 79 -11.19 -31.74 19.50
CA VAL A 79 -10.11 -31.91 18.52
C VAL A 79 -10.45 -33.03 17.53
N ALA A 80 -10.89 -34.20 17.99
CA ALA A 80 -11.19 -35.31 17.09
C ALA A 80 -12.33 -35.00 16.08
N PRO A 81 -13.51 -34.47 16.49
CA PRO A 81 -14.54 -34.01 15.54
C PRO A 81 -14.03 -32.91 14.59
N ALA A 82 -13.23 -31.97 15.06
CA ALA A 82 -12.65 -30.92 14.20
C ALA A 82 -11.75 -31.52 13.11
N LEU A 83 -10.89 -32.48 13.46
CA LEU A 83 -10.00 -33.16 12.52
C LEU A 83 -10.77 -33.95 11.45
N HIS A 84 -11.86 -34.63 11.81
CA HIS A 84 -12.74 -35.31 10.85
C HIS A 84 -13.37 -34.34 9.83
N ILE A 85 -13.73 -33.12 10.25
CA ILE A 85 -14.29 -32.08 9.35
C ILE A 85 -13.20 -31.45 8.46
N ILE A 86 -11.94 -31.46 8.91
CA ILE A 86 -10.78 -30.96 8.15
C ILE A 86 -10.37 -31.95 7.05
N GLN A 87 -10.30 -33.24 7.36
CA GLN A 87 -9.78 -34.26 6.46
C GLN A 87 -10.56 -34.31 5.13
N TYR A 88 -9.82 -34.27 4.02
CA TYR A 88 -10.31 -34.19 2.64
C TYR A 88 -11.20 -33.00 2.26
N SER A 89 -11.39 -32.01 3.15
CA SER A 89 -12.25 -30.87 2.87
C SER A 89 -11.76 -30.03 1.67
N MET A 90 -12.69 -29.61 0.81
CA MET A 90 -12.43 -28.75 -0.36
C MET A 90 -12.77 -27.27 -0.11
N LEU A 91 -13.22 -26.92 1.10
CA LEU A 91 -13.63 -25.56 1.46
C LEU A 91 -12.44 -24.61 1.62
N SER A 92 -12.68 -23.29 1.48
CA SER A 92 -11.63 -22.30 1.76
C SER A 92 -11.28 -22.27 3.25
N LEU A 93 -10.09 -21.80 3.62
CA LEU A 93 -9.68 -21.65 5.03
C LEU A 93 -10.63 -20.74 5.83
N LYS A 94 -11.38 -19.84 5.18
CA LYS A 94 -12.42 -19.06 5.86
C LYS A 94 -13.60 -19.97 6.19
N ASP A 95 -14.16 -20.59 5.17
CA ASP A 95 -15.46 -21.22 5.23
C ASP A 95 -15.38 -22.58 5.96
N LEU A 96 -14.26 -23.31 5.83
CA LEU A 96 -13.97 -24.48 6.67
C LEU A 96 -13.94 -24.14 8.16
N ALA A 97 -13.30 -23.04 8.56
CA ALA A 97 -13.26 -22.61 9.96
C ALA A 97 -14.64 -22.16 10.46
N ASP A 98 -15.51 -21.64 9.59
CA ASP A 98 -16.91 -21.33 9.90
C ASP A 98 -17.77 -22.61 10.00
N THR A 99 -17.57 -23.61 9.14
CA THR A 99 -18.22 -24.93 9.21
C THR A 99 -17.83 -25.68 10.49
N ILE A 100 -16.54 -25.70 10.85
CA ILE A 100 -16.05 -26.29 12.09
C ILE A 100 -16.65 -25.54 13.29
N ALA A 101 -16.67 -24.20 13.29
CA ALA A 101 -17.29 -23.44 14.38
C ALA A 101 -18.77 -23.81 14.59
N LYS A 102 -19.54 -24.00 13.51
CA LYS A 102 -20.95 -24.43 13.62
C LYS A 102 -21.08 -25.85 14.17
N LYS A 103 -20.38 -26.83 13.59
CA LYS A 103 -20.47 -28.23 14.05
C LYS A 103 -19.95 -28.43 15.48
N LEU A 104 -18.91 -27.71 15.90
CA LEU A 104 -18.44 -27.76 17.29
C LEU A 104 -19.35 -26.99 18.28
N GLN A 105 -20.25 -26.11 17.83
CA GLN A 105 -21.33 -25.58 18.68
C GLN A 105 -22.43 -26.63 18.87
N GLU A 106 -22.67 -27.46 17.85
CA GLU A 106 -23.64 -28.57 17.86
C GLU A 106 -23.21 -29.74 18.77
N HIS A 107 -21.94 -29.85 19.18
CA HIS A 107 -21.47 -30.82 20.17
C HIS A 107 -21.20 -30.19 21.55
N LEU A 108 -21.78 -30.77 22.61
CA LEU A 108 -21.43 -30.47 24.00
C LEU A 108 -20.53 -31.57 24.57
N PHE A 109 -19.76 -31.22 25.61
CA PHE A 109 -18.79 -32.09 26.26
C PHE A 109 -18.80 -31.87 27.78
N VAL A 110 -18.39 -32.88 28.54
CA VAL A 110 -18.28 -32.77 30.00
C VAL A 110 -17.27 -31.67 30.37
N GLY A 111 -17.68 -30.79 31.28
CA GLY A 111 -16.92 -29.61 31.68
C GLY A 111 -17.21 -28.34 30.89
N ALA A 112 -18.01 -28.39 29.82
CA ALA A 112 -18.40 -27.21 29.04
C ALA A 112 -19.17 -26.19 29.91
N ALA A 113 -18.77 -24.92 29.85
CA ALA A 113 -19.46 -23.81 30.52
C ALA A 113 -20.44 -23.13 29.55
N LEU A 114 -21.73 -23.17 29.91
CA LEU A 114 -22.87 -22.80 29.07
C LEU A 114 -23.76 -21.79 29.81
N HIS A 115 -24.88 -21.40 29.20
CA HIS A 115 -26.02 -20.84 29.92
C HIS A 115 -27.24 -21.73 29.64
N GLY A 116 -27.87 -22.19 30.71
CA GLY A 116 -29.08 -23.02 30.65
C GLY A 116 -30.32 -22.20 31.01
N ARG A 117 -31.47 -22.57 30.44
CA ARG A 117 -32.77 -22.10 30.92
C ARG A 117 -33.12 -22.72 32.27
N LYS A 118 -33.55 -21.91 33.23
CA LYS A 118 -34.12 -22.37 34.51
C LYS A 118 -35.41 -21.58 34.78
N GLY A 119 -36.55 -22.12 34.33
CA GLY A 119 -37.79 -21.33 34.22
C GLY A 119 -37.66 -20.32 33.07
N ASP A 120 -37.95 -19.05 33.32
CA ASP A 120 -37.74 -17.99 32.32
C ASP A 120 -36.30 -17.44 32.30
N ASP A 121 -35.52 -17.64 33.37
CA ASP A 121 -34.16 -17.11 33.52
C ASP A 121 -33.09 -17.94 32.78
N LEU A 122 -32.04 -17.25 32.32
CA LEU A 122 -30.91 -17.86 31.59
C LEU A 122 -29.63 -17.88 32.44
N CYS A 123 -29.53 -18.86 33.34
CA CYS A 123 -28.46 -18.97 34.33
C CYS A 123 -27.17 -19.60 33.75
N PRO A 124 -25.96 -19.17 34.19
CA PRO A 124 -24.72 -19.84 33.82
C PRO A 124 -24.65 -21.24 34.44
N CYS A 125 -24.20 -22.22 33.67
CA CYS A 125 -24.08 -23.61 34.13
C CYS A 125 -22.84 -24.30 33.55
N LYS A 126 -22.50 -25.46 34.10
CA LYS A 126 -21.39 -26.32 33.63
C LYS A 126 -21.87 -27.76 33.51
N VAL A 127 -21.66 -28.39 32.35
CA VAL A 127 -21.98 -29.81 32.14
C VAL A 127 -21.10 -30.67 33.05
N LEU A 128 -21.73 -31.52 33.87
CA LEU A 128 -21.07 -32.53 34.70
C LEU A 128 -21.08 -33.90 34.03
N LYS A 129 -22.17 -34.25 33.36
CA LYS A 129 -22.38 -35.58 32.75
C LYS A 129 -23.27 -35.47 31.52
N ILE A 130 -23.08 -36.38 30.59
CA ILE A 130 -23.94 -36.58 29.41
C ILE A 130 -24.60 -37.95 29.58
N MET A 131 -25.91 -38.02 29.35
CA MET A 131 -26.72 -39.23 29.46
C MET A 131 -27.43 -39.46 28.12
N GLU A 132 -26.86 -40.38 27.33
CA GLU A 132 -27.41 -40.77 26.03
C GLU A 132 -28.55 -41.76 26.23
N GLY A 133 -29.80 -41.27 26.11
CA GLY A 133 -31.00 -42.10 26.10
C GLY A 133 -31.35 -42.59 24.68
N THR A 134 -32.29 -43.53 24.59
CA THR A 134 -32.74 -44.12 23.30
C THR A 134 -33.60 -43.20 22.42
N ALA A 135 -33.85 -41.96 22.84
CA ALA A 135 -34.62 -40.96 22.10
C ALA A 135 -33.95 -39.58 22.12
N GLU A 136 -33.53 -39.10 23.30
CA GLU A 136 -32.93 -37.78 23.49
C GLU A 136 -31.68 -37.84 24.40
N THR A 137 -30.76 -36.90 24.20
CA THR A 137 -29.55 -36.77 25.04
C THR A 137 -29.80 -35.79 26.17
N ALA A 138 -29.78 -36.26 27.41
CA ALA A 138 -29.93 -35.44 28.60
C ALA A 138 -28.57 -35.02 29.16
N TYR A 139 -28.50 -33.83 29.75
CA TYR A 139 -27.27 -33.24 30.30
C TYR A 139 -27.44 -32.95 31.78
N GLU A 140 -26.60 -33.54 32.62
CA GLU A 140 -26.48 -33.17 34.02
C GLU A 140 -25.63 -31.90 34.11
N VAL A 141 -26.19 -30.81 34.62
CA VAL A 141 -25.52 -29.51 34.70
C VAL A 141 -25.49 -28.98 36.13
N ALA A 142 -24.34 -28.43 36.51
CA ALA A 142 -24.17 -27.63 37.72
C ALA A 142 -24.48 -26.16 37.43
N TRP A 143 -25.45 -25.59 38.13
CA TRP A 143 -25.74 -24.15 38.10
C TRP A 143 -24.67 -23.38 38.88
N LEU A 144 -24.23 -22.25 38.33
CA LEU A 144 -23.19 -21.42 38.93
C LEU A 144 -23.79 -20.14 39.51
N ASP A 145 -23.49 -19.86 40.78
CA ASP A 145 -23.79 -18.55 41.39
C ASP A 145 -22.88 -17.45 40.79
N LYS A 146 -23.22 -16.17 41.06
CA LYS A 146 -22.41 -14.98 40.80
C LYS A 146 -20.94 -15.11 41.26
N SER A 147 -20.67 -15.95 42.25
CA SER A 147 -19.33 -16.26 42.78
C SER A 147 -18.61 -17.41 42.04
N ASN A 148 -19.14 -17.89 40.91
CA ASN A 148 -18.65 -19.04 40.13
C ASN A 148 -18.59 -20.39 40.91
N LYS A 149 -19.30 -20.48 42.04
CA LYS A 149 -19.46 -21.71 42.83
C LYS A 149 -20.67 -22.50 42.35
N ILE A 150 -20.61 -23.83 42.46
CA ILE A 150 -21.76 -24.72 42.22
C ILE A 150 -22.81 -24.44 43.29
N ALA A 151 -24.02 -24.07 42.86
CA ALA A 151 -25.16 -23.82 43.73
C ALA A 151 -26.10 -25.04 43.82
N GLU A 152 -26.33 -25.71 42.68
CA GLU A 152 -27.33 -26.77 42.52
C GLU A 152 -27.00 -27.59 41.27
N THR A 153 -27.46 -28.85 41.20
CA THR A 153 -27.37 -29.70 40.00
C THR A 153 -28.76 -30.06 39.48
N SER A 154 -28.91 -30.09 38.16
CA SER A 154 -30.18 -30.47 37.50
C SER A 154 -29.91 -31.21 36.20
N VAL A 155 -30.88 -31.99 35.73
CA VAL A 155 -30.85 -32.60 34.39
C VAL A 155 -31.65 -31.71 33.43
N VAL A 156 -31.06 -31.40 32.27
CA VAL A 156 -31.59 -30.43 31.29
C VAL A 156 -31.44 -31.03 29.88
N ILE A 157 -32.42 -30.78 29.00
CA ILE A 157 -32.39 -31.19 27.58
C ILE A 157 -31.46 -30.28 26.76
N ARG A 158 -31.26 -30.58 25.47
CA ARG A 158 -30.25 -29.87 24.68
C ARG A 158 -30.68 -28.44 24.32
N GLU A 159 -31.96 -28.26 24.12
CA GLU A 159 -32.63 -27.09 23.55
C GLU A 159 -32.53 -25.88 24.49
N ASP A 160 -32.47 -26.15 25.79
CA ASP A 160 -32.31 -25.16 26.86
C ASP A 160 -30.85 -24.75 27.10
N LEU A 161 -29.87 -25.39 26.47
CA LEU A 161 -28.43 -25.16 26.69
C LEU A 161 -27.77 -24.36 25.56
N THR A 162 -27.36 -23.12 25.87
CA THR A 162 -26.88 -22.14 24.88
C THR A 162 -25.46 -21.62 25.15
N TRP A 163 -24.72 -21.33 24.08
CA TRP A 163 -23.39 -20.70 24.13
C TRP A 163 -23.48 -19.17 24.07
N LYS A 164 -23.50 -18.48 25.21
CA LYS A 164 -23.52 -16.99 25.26
C LYS A 164 -22.36 -16.33 24.50
N LYS A 165 -21.18 -16.96 24.52
CA LYS A 165 -20.07 -16.74 23.59
C LYS A 165 -19.37 -18.10 23.38
N PHE A 166 -19.25 -18.57 22.16
CA PHE A 166 -18.52 -19.80 21.87
C PHE A 166 -17.01 -19.62 22.15
N PRO A 167 -16.36 -20.48 22.95
CA PRO A 167 -15.00 -20.23 23.45
C PRO A 167 -13.91 -20.16 22.37
N PHE A 168 -14.04 -20.92 21.27
CA PHE A 168 -13.00 -20.99 20.25
C PHE A 168 -13.22 -19.95 19.15
N SER A 169 -12.39 -18.91 19.16
CA SER A 169 -12.44 -17.87 18.11
C SER A 169 -12.07 -18.43 16.72
N ARG A 170 -12.62 -17.81 15.67
CA ARG A 170 -12.24 -18.02 14.25
C ARG A 170 -10.72 -17.95 13.98
N ARG A 171 -9.93 -17.32 14.86
CA ARG A 171 -8.46 -17.27 14.75
C ARG A 171 -7.81 -18.56 15.24
N ILE A 172 -8.30 -19.11 16.35
CA ILE A 172 -7.83 -20.38 16.94
C ILE A 172 -8.11 -21.55 15.99
N LEU A 173 -9.34 -21.65 15.47
CA LEU A 173 -9.70 -22.70 14.50
C LEU A 173 -8.85 -22.65 13.23
N LYS A 174 -8.47 -21.45 12.75
CA LYS A 174 -7.57 -21.30 11.59
C LYS A 174 -6.11 -21.66 11.89
N SER A 175 -5.67 -21.54 13.14
CA SER A 175 -4.39 -22.10 13.60
C SER A 175 -4.45 -23.63 13.60
N LEU A 176 -5.46 -24.22 14.25
CA LEU A 176 -5.68 -25.67 14.31
C LEU A 176 -5.65 -26.33 12.92
N ILE A 177 -6.35 -25.77 11.93
CA ILE A 177 -6.35 -26.28 10.55
C ILE A 177 -4.93 -26.33 9.96
N ARG A 178 -4.12 -25.27 10.12
CA ARG A 178 -2.76 -25.16 9.53
C ARG A 178 -1.68 -25.91 10.29
N GLU A 179 -1.91 -26.18 11.56
CA GLU A 179 -1.05 -27.00 12.40
C GLU A 179 -1.30 -28.49 12.12
N SER A 180 -2.57 -28.88 11.99
CA SER A 180 -2.98 -30.27 11.76
C SER A 180 -2.74 -30.77 10.33
N THR A 181 -2.63 -29.86 9.35
CA THR A 181 -2.53 -30.22 7.92
C THR A 181 -1.15 -29.95 7.31
N TYR A 182 -0.79 -30.81 6.34
CA TYR A 182 0.38 -30.61 5.46
C TYR A 182 0.00 -30.00 4.10
N ARG A 183 -1.27 -30.13 3.68
CA ARG A 183 -1.80 -29.63 2.40
C ARG A 183 -3.13 -28.89 2.60
N SER A 184 -3.40 -27.89 1.75
CA SER A 184 -4.50 -26.94 1.90
C SER A 184 -5.74 -27.15 1.02
N VAL A 185 -5.64 -27.76 -0.16
CA VAL A 185 -6.82 -28.16 -0.97
C VAL A 185 -6.50 -29.46 -1.72
N PRO A 186 -7.20 -30.58 -1.46
CA PRO A 186 -7.97 -30.78 -0.24
C PRO A 186 -7.11 -30.54 1.01
N TRP A 187 -7.76 -30.16 2.10
CA TRP A 187 -7.12 -30.15 3.41
C TRP A 187 -6.78 -31.60 3.79
N ALA A 188 -5.49 -31.88 4.03
CA ALA A 188 -5.02 -33.23 4.33
C ALA A 188 -4.20 -33.22 5.64
N LEU A 189 -4.63 -34.02 6.61
CA LEU A 189 -4.01 -34.14 7.92
C LEU A 189 -2.62 -34.77 7.85
N HIS A 190 -1.75 -34.42 8.79
CA HIS A 190 -0.51 -35.17 9.00
C HIS A 190 -0.82 -36.63 9.36
N ILE A 191 -0.19 -37.60 8.69
CA ILE A 191 -0.50 -39.03 8.78
C ILE A 191 -0.52 -39.52 10.25
N ASN A 192 0.54 -39.20 11.00
CA ASN A 192 0.69 -39.57 12.41
C ASN A 192 -0.43 -38.99 13.30
N LEU A 193 -1.03 -37.86 12.92
CA LEU A 193 -2.15 -37.24 13.65
C LEU A 193 -3.48 -37.90 13.27
N ALA A 194 -3.70 -38.22 11.99
CA ALA A 194 -4.88 -38.95 11.54
C ALA A 194 -4.94 -40.35 12.19
N GLN A 195 -3.84 -41.10 12.13
CA GLN A 195 -3.70 -42.41 12.79
C GLN A 195 -3.96 -42.33 14.30
N LYS A 196 -3.39 -41.34 15.00
CA LYS A 196 -3.60 -41.13 16.44
C LYS A 196 -5.07 -40.87 16.83
N HIS A 197 -5.88 -40.36 15.90
CA HIS A 197 -7.30 -40.07 16.13
C HIS A 197 -8.25 -41.05 15.41
N GLY A 198 -7.75 -42.17 14.89
CA GLY A 198 -8.55 -43.20 14.19
C GLY A 198 -9.13 -42.75 12.84
N ILE A 199 -8.61 -41.66 12.27
CA ILE A 199 -9.14 -41.06 11.04
C ILE A 199 -8.54 -41.79 9.84
N SER A 200 -9.40 -42.38 9.00
CA SER A 200 -8.97 -43.00 7.74
C SER A 200 -8.17 -42.01 6.88
N CYS A 201 -7.07 -42.51 6.33
CA CYS A 201 -6.24 -41.79 5.38
C CYS A 201 -6.61 -42.12 3.93
N ASP A 202 -7.68 -42.88 3.71
CA ASP A 202 -8.17 -43.29 2.40
C ASP A 202 -9.09 -42.22 1.81
N PRO A 203 -9.09 -41.96 0.50
CA PRO A 203 -9.95 -40.94 -0.09
C PRO A 203 -11.42 -41.40 -0.07
N PRO A 204 -12.38 -40.56 0.35
CA PRO A 204 -13.80 -40.87 0.16
C PRO A 204 -14.14 -41.10 -1.32
N LEU A 205 -15.04 -42.04 -1.61
CA LEU A 205 -15.52 -42.43 -2.95
C LEU A 205 -15.87 -41.21 -3.85
N GLU A 206 -16.43 -40.16 -3.26
CA GLU A 206 -16.81 -38.89 -3.90
C GLU A 206 -15.61 -38.09 -4.49
N ILE A 207 -14.39 -38.45 -4.10
CA ILE A 207 -13.14 -37.73 -4.31
C ILE A 207 -12.09 -38.59 -5.04
N GLU A 208 -12.21 -39.92 -5.05
CA GLU A 208 -11.30 -40.85 -5.78
C GLU A 208 -11.09 -40.44 -7.25
N GLY A 209 -12.16 -40.08 -7.97
CA GLY A 209 -12.09 -39.58 -9.36
C GLY A 209 -11.40 -38.21 -9.54
N LYS A 210 -10.90 -37.60 -8.45
CA LYS A 210 -10.22 -36.27 -8.42
C LYS A 210 -8.88 -36.32 -7.68
N VAL A 211 -8.59 -37.40 -6.94
CA VAL A 211 -7.46 -37.53 -6.02
C VAL A 211 -6.88 -38.94 -6.07
N SER A 212 -5.56 -39.05 -6.10
CA SER A 212 -4.85 -40.30 -5.83
C SER A 212 -3.83 -40.12 -4.71
N ILE A 213 -3.51 -41.20 -4.01
CA ILE A 213 -2.41 -41.25 -3.03
C ILE A 213 -1.19 -41.84 -3.75
N LYS A 214 -0.04 -41.20 -3.60
CA LYS A 214 1.28 -41.73 -4.00
C LYS A 214 2.26 -41.46 -2.87
N ASP A 215 3.00 -42.48 -2.45
CA ASP A 215 4.00 -42.40 -1.38
C ASP A 215 3.44 -41.79 -0.07
N GLY A 216 2.18 -42.12 0.26
CA GLY A 216 1.44 -41.57 1.41
C GLY A 216 0.95 -40.11 1.24
N LEU A 217 1.28 -39.46 0.12
CA LEU A 217 0.92 -38.08 -0.18
C LEU A 217 -0.30 -38.00 -1.11
N VAL A 218 -1.23 -37.12 -0.76
CA VAL A 218 -2.45 -36.82 -1.52
C VAL A 218 -2.11 -35.95 -2.72
N VAL A 219 -2.46 -36.39 -3.93
CA VAL A 219 -2.22 -35.73 -5.23
C VAL A 219 -3.57 -35.47 -5.93
N CYS A 220 -3.78 -34.30 -6.51
CA CYS A 220 -5.03 -34.01 -7.25
C CYS A 220 -4.86 -34.05 -8.76
N TYR A 221 -5.85 -34.61 -9.44
CA TYR A 221 -6.07 -34.40 -10.86
C TYR A 221 -6.71 -33.02 -11.08
N LYS A 222 -5.99 -32.11 -11.73
CA LYS A 222 -6.61 -30.90 -12.30
C LYS A 222 -7.45 -31.34 -13.50
N LYS A 223 -8.78 -31.39 -13.35
CA LYS A 223 -9.66 -31.63 -14.49
C LYS A 223 -9.49 -30.47 -15.49
N ARG A 224 -8.82 -30.74 -16.61
CA ARG A 224 -8.77 -29.83 -17.75
C ARG A 224 -10.21 -29.65 -18.28
N LYS A 225 -10.52 -28.48 -18.83
CA LYS A 225 -11.49 -28.44 -19.94
C LYS A 225 -10.72 -28.98 -21.14
N GLU A 226 -11.04 -30.19 -21.55
CA GLU A 226 -10.49 -30.75 -22.78
C GLU A 226 -11.31 -30.21 -23.95
N GLY A 227 -10.71 -29.26 -24.67
CA GLY A 227 -10.84 -29.23 -26.11
C GLY A 227 -9.83 -30.22 -26.67
N VAL A 228 -10.36 -31.24 -27.33
CA VAL A 228 -9.75 -32.20 -28.28
C VAL A 228 -8.27 -31.96 -28.64
N GLU A 229 -7.44 -32.97 -28.34
CA GLU A 229 -6.16 -33.33 -29.01
C GLU A 229 -4.93 -32.38 -28.91
N ASN A 230 -3.67 -32.86 -28.97
CA ASN A 230 -3.14 -34.23 -29.11
C ASN A 230 -1.91 -34.50 -28.19
N GLU A 231 -1.42 -35.74 -28.19
CA GLU A 231 -0.42 -36.30 -27.24
C GLU A 231 1.08 -36.00 -27.62
N SER A 232 2.16 -36.46 -26.95
CA SER A 232 2.38 -37.44 -25.85
C SER A 232 3.72 -37.23 -25.09
N GLY A 233 3.80 -37.70 -23.83
CA GLY A 233 5.04 -38.12 -23.11
C GLY A 233 6.16 -37.11 -22.74
N LYS A 234 7.11 -37.40 -21.84
CA LYS A 234 7.20 -38.43 -20.77
C LYS A 234 8.16 -37.97 -19.64
N HIS A 235 7.86 -38.37 -18.40
CA HIS A 235 8.66 -38.43 -17.14
C HIS A 235 9.83 -37.46 -16.83
N LYS A 236 9.69 -36.75 -15.69
CA LYS A 236 10.83 -36.32 -14.84
C LYS A 236 11.45 -37.54 -14.14
N LYS A 237 12.79 -37.63 -14.09
CA LYS A 237 13.56 -38.34 -13.05
C LYS A 237 14.54 -37.36 -12.38
N LYS A 238 15.09 -37.71 -11.21
CA LYS A 238 15.63 -36.77 -10.21
C LYS A 238 16.92 -37.32 -9.59
N LYS A 239 18.04 -36.57 -9.67
CA LYS A 239 19.04 -36.48 -8.58
C LYS A 239 19.97 -35.27 -8.74
N VAL A 240 21.00 -35.18 -7.90
CA VAL A 240 21.77 -33.97 -7.53
C VAL A 240 23.26 -34.28 -7.46
N GLY A 241 24.09 -33.36 -7.99
CA GLY A 241 25.47 -33.06 -7.54
C GLY A 241 26.61 -33.97 -8.02
N GLY A 242 27.79 -33.36 -8.22
CA GLY A 242 29.10 -34.04 -8.15
C GLY A 242 29.97 -34.05 -9.42
N GLU A 243 30.70 -32.96 -9.65
CA GLU A 243 32.04 -32.89 -10.29
C GLU A 243 32.26 -33.49 -11.71
N GLU A 244 33.53 -33.46 -12.16
CA GLU A 244 33.94 -33.35 -13.56
C GLU A 244 34.45 -34.67 -14.18
N VAL A 245 34.38 -34.81 -15.51
CA VAL A 245 35.52 -35.12 -16.42
C VAL A 245 35.06 -35.15 -17.90
N GLU A 246 35.92 -34.57 -18.74
CA GLU A 246 36.10 -34.60 -20.21
C GLU A 246 35.02 -35.15 -21.21
N ALA A 247 34.69 -34.27 -22.17
CA ALA A 247 34.58 -34.47 -23.63
C ALA A 247 33.89 -35.71 -24.24
N THR A 248 32.79 -35.48 -24.98
CA THR A 248 32.80 -35.42 -26.47
C THR A 248 31.46 -34.95 -27.08
N ASP A 249 31.57 -34.23 -28.20
CA ASP A 249 30.66 -33.98 -29.34
C ASP A 249 29.11 -33.93 -29.25
N MET A 250 28.59 -32.84 -29.84
CA MET A 250 27.44 -32.73 -30.76
C MET A 250 26.11 -33.48 -30.48
N GLU A 251 25.02 -32.75 -30.20
CA GLU A 251 23.99 -32.40 -31.22
C GLU A 251 22.81 -31.56 -30.63
N ASN A 252 21.91 -31.07 -31.49
CA ASN A 252 20.83 -30.12 -31.17
C ASN A 252 19.63 -30.73 -30.43
N GLY A 253 18.99 -29.97 -29.53
CA GLY A 253 17.75 -30.41 -28.86
C GLY A 253 17.12 -29.44 -27.85
N GLY A 254 16.53 -28.34 -28.32
CA GLY A 254 15.93 -27.31 -27.45
C GLY A 254 14.67 -27.75 -26.69
N LYS A 255 14.61 -27.49 -25.38
CA LYS A 255 13.44 -27.77 -24.51
C LYS A 255 12.71 -26.49 -24.11
N ARG A 256 11.48 -26.29 -24.60
CA ARG A 256 10.60 -25.19 -24.14
C ARG A 256 10.18 -25.42 -22.68
N GLY A 257 10.31 -24.39 -21.84
CA GLY A 257 10.05 -24.47 -20.39
C GLY A 257 8.56 -24.40 -19.99
N GLU A 258 8.27 -24.62 -18.70
CA GLU A 258 6.93 -24.38 -18.14
C GLU A 258 6.56 -22.88 -18.27
N PRO A 259 5.32 -22.51 -18.65
CA PRO A 259 4.96 -21.12 -18.95
C PRO A 259 5.09 -20.20 -17.73
N ILE A 260 6.03 -19.26 -17.82
CA ILE A 260 6.38 -18.31 -16.76
C ILE A 260 5.17 -17.40 -16.44
N LYS A 261 4.75 -17.37 -15.18
CA LYS A 261 3.63 -16.53 -14.74
C LYS A 261 4.08 -15.18 -14.21
N TYR A 262 3.96 -14.16 -15.05
CA TYR A 262 4.29 -12.77 -14.75
C TYR A 262 3.31 -12.06 -13.79
N PRO A 263 3.75 -11.02 -13.06
CA PRO A 263 5.14 -10.56 -12.97
C PRO A 263 5.99 -11.44 -12.04
N ILE A 264 7.28 -11.56 -12.37
CA ILE A 264 8.30 -12.31 -11.62
C ILE A 264 9.41 -11.38 -11.13
N ASP A 265 10.42 -11.91 -10.44
CA ASP A 265 11.60 -11.12 -10.07
C ASP A 265 12.30 -10.61 -11.34
N ASP A 266 12.62 -9.32 -11.38
CA ASP A 266 13.02 -8.59 -12.58
C ASP A 266 14.32 -9.14 -13.21
N LEU A 267 15.22 -9.69 -12.39
CA LEU A 267 16.45 -10.36 -12.83
C LEU A 267 16.22 -11.78 -13.40
N LEU A 268 15.02 -12.32 -13.26
CA LEU A 268 14.60 -13.63 -13.80
C LEU A 268 13.74 -13.49 -15.07
N VAL A 269 13.49 -12.25 -15.53
CA VAL A 269 12.74 -11.98 -16.76
C VAL A 269 13.62 -12.26 -17.97
N GLN A 270 13.31 -13.34 -18.69
CA GLN A 270 13.90 -13.64 -19.98
C GLN A 270 13.12 -12.89 -21.09
N PRO A 271 13.81 -12.37 -22.13
CA PRO A 271 13.16 -11.91 -23.36
C PRO A 271 12.35 -13.03 -23.99
N GLY A 272 11.17 -12.70 -24.51
CA GLY A 272 10.33 -13.63 -25.30
C GLY A 272 9.89 -13.01 -26.61
N GLU A 273 9.47 -13.85 -27.55
CA GLU A 273 9.05 -13.46 -28.91
C GLU A 273 7.84 -12.49 -28.90
N ASP A 274 6.99 -12.56 -27.86
CA ASP A 274 5.84 -11.65 -27.66
C ASP A 274 6.17 -10.34 -26.92
N ASP A 275 7.44 -10.03 -26.60
CA ASP A 275 7.78 -8.78 -25.91
C ASP A 275 7.63 -7.54 -26.82
N PRO A 276 7.16 -6.40 -26.27
CA PRO A 276 7.19 -5.14 -27.01
C PRO A 276 8.65 -4.73 -27.25
N VAL A 277 8.90 -4.00 -28.34
CA VAL A 277 10.21 -3.41 -28.63
C VAL A 277 10.52 -2.36 -27.57
N PHE A 278 11.29 -2.75 -26.55
CA PHE A 278 11.74 -1.85 -25.49
C PHE A 278 12.69 -0.79 -26.05
N THR A 279 12.51 0.47 -25.65
CA THR A 279 13.50 1.51 -25.94
C THR A 279 14.78 1.27 -25.15
N THR A 280 15.92 1.71 -25.70
CA THR A 280 17.18 1.76 -24.95
C THR A 280 17.00 2.63 -23.71
N ARG A 281 17.45 2.15 -22.54
CA ARG A 281 17.39 2.95 -21.31
C ARG A 281 18.33 4.16 -21.47
N PRO A 282 17.83 5.40 -21.33
CA PRO A 282 18.69 6.58 -21.44
C PRO A 282 19.73 6.59 -20.32
N SER A 283 20.90 7.14 -20.60
CA SER A 283 21.92 7.37 -19.57
C SER A 283 21.60 8.67 -18.82
N PRO A 284 21.44 8.65 -17.50
CA PRO A 284 21.11 9.87 -16.76
C PRO A 284 22.28 10.84 -16.73
N SER A 285 21.98 12.13 -16.87
CA SER A 285 22.91 13.22 -16.61
C SER A 285 23.41 13.15 -15.16
N ARG A 286 24.68 13.54 -14.96
CA ARG A 286 25.35 13.61 -13.65
C ARG A 286 25.96 14.99 -13.41
N ASP A 287 25.41 16.01 -14.06
CA ASP A 287 26.02 17.35 -14.18
C ASP A 287 25.75 18.21 -12.94
N PHE A 288 26.14 17.71 -11.78
CA PHE A 288 26.13 18.40 -10.51
C PHE A 288 27.39 19.27 -10.34
N CYS A 289 27.27 20.39 -9.65
CA CYS A 289 28.40 21.24 -9.26
C CYS A 289 29.11 20.74 -7.98
N ILE A 290 28.54 19.74 -7.30
CA ILE A 290 29.07 19.12 -6.07
C ILE A 290 29.57 17.69 -6.30
N GLN A 291 30.37 17.19 -5.36
CA GLN A 291 30.81 15.78 -5.34
C GLN A 291 29.62 14.82 -5.18
N MET A 292 29.70 13.65 -5.81
CA MET A 292 28.57 12.72 -5.95
C MET A 292 28.02 12.23 -4.61
N ASP A 293 28.90 11.92 -3.65
CA ASP A 293 28.54 11.45 -2.31
C ASP A 293 27.73 12.50 -1.51
N CYS A 294 27.90 13.79 -1.83
CA CYS A 294 27.16 14.89 -1.21
C CYS A 294 25.76 15.13 -1.84
N VAL A 295 25.43 14.51 -2.97
CA VAL A 295 24.17 14.79 -3.71
C VAL A 295 22.94 14.36 -2.91
N GLY A 296 23.02 13.25 -2.18
CA GLY A 296 21.92 12.81 -1.30
C GLY A 296 21.60 13.83 -0.21
N ASP A 297 22.63 14.41 0.43
CA ASP A 297 22.48 15.42 1.48
C ASP A 297 21.98 16.76 0.92
N LEU A 298 22.49 17.20 -0.25
CA LEU A 298 21.98 18.38 -0.95
C LEU A 298 20.48 18.26 -1.20
N LEU A 299 20.04 17.13 -1.77
CA LEU A 299 18.63 16.87 -2.08
C LEU A 299 17.78 16.77 -0.81
N MET A 300 18.28 16.14 0.25
CA MET A 300 17.56 16.01 1.52
C MET A 300 17.32 17.38 2.18
N VAL A 301 18.38 18.20 2.34
CA VAL A 301 18.28 19.53 2.94
C VAL A 301 17.41 20.44 2.08
N TRP A 302 17.59 20.43 0.75
CA TRP A 302 16.80 21.26 -0.16
C TRP A 302 15.32 20.84 -0.19
N ASP A 303 14.98 19.54 -0.18
CA ASP A 303 13.59 19.08 -0.13
C ASP A 303 12.94 19.42 1.22
N PHE A 304 13.70 19.38 2.32
CA PHE A 304 13.22 19.85 3.63
C PHE A 304 12.91 21.35 3.62
N CYS A 305 13.86 22.21 3.22
CA CYS A 305 13.65 23.65 3.12
C CYS A 305 12.53 24.01 2.12
N SER A 306 12.42 23.26 1.03
CA SER A 306 11.35 23.36 0.03
C SER A 306 9.98 22.97 0.58
N SER A 307 9.89 21.91 1.39
CA SER A 307 8.63 21.41 1.93
C SER A 307 8.14 22.26 3.08
N PHE A 308 9.04 22.58 4.02
CA PHE A 308 8.74 23.28 5.26
C PHE A 308 8.97 24.80 5.20
N GLY A 309 9.31 25.37 4.04
CA GLY A 309 9.66 26.78 3.85
C GLY A 309 8.68 27.79 4.47
N ARG A 310 7.36 27.52 4.48
CA ARG A 310 6.38 28.37 5.18
C ARG A 310 6.56 28.39 6.69
N MET A 311 6.81 27.23 7.30
CA MET A 311 7.06 27.10 8.75
C MET A 311 8.42 27.69 9.14
N LEU A 312 9.42 27.50 8.27
CA LEU A 312 10.76 28.09 8.39
C LEU A 312 10.80 29.61 8.10
N HIS A 313 9.72 30.18 7.55
CA HIS A 313 9.67 31.57 7.06
C HIS A 313 10.78 31.85 6.02
N LEU A 314 10.98 30.90 5.10
CA LEU A 314 11.91 30.96 3.98
C LEU A 314 11.16 31.15 2.64
N SER A 315 11.67 32.05 1.82
CA SER A 315 11.21 32.26 0.45
C SER A 315 11.68 31.11 -0.44
N PRO A 316 10.92 30.74 -1.49
CA PRO A 316 11.32 29.64 -2.37
C PRO A 316 12.57 29.99 -3.18
N PHE A 317 13.48 29.02 -3.32
CA PHE A 317 14.70 29.08 -4.13
C PHE A 317 14.85 27.79 -4.97
N SER A 318 15.56 27.86 -6.09
CA SER A 318 15.81 26.68 -6.94
C SER A 318 16.87 25.76 -6.33
N LEU A 319 16.94 24.51 -6.81
CA LEU A 319 17.99 23.58 -6.41
C LEU A 319 19.36 24.08 -6.93
N GLU A 320 19.40 24.64 -8.13
CA GLU A 320 20.61 25.22 -8.74
C GLU A 320 21.12 26.43 -7.94
N ASP A 321 20.23 27.28 -7.42
CA ASP A 321 20.62 28.40 -6.58
C ASP A 321 21.26 27.94 -5.27
N PHE A 322 20.71 26.87 -4.68
CA PHE A 322 21.19 26.31 -3.41
C PHE A 322 22.54 25.60 -3.59
N GLU A 323 22.65 24.76 -4.63
CA GLU A 323 23.87 24.09 -5.04
C GLU A 323 25.00 25.10 -5.31
N LYS A 324 24.75 26.11 -6.16
CA LYS A 324 25.70 27.20 -6.42
C LYS A 324 26.10 27.94 -5.15
N ALA A 325 25.15 28.24 -4.26
CA ALA A 325 25.45 28.95 -3.02
C ALA A 325 26.38 28.12 -2.09
N ILE A 326 26.19 26.81 -2.00
CA ILE A 326 27.06 25.91 -1.21
C ILE A 326 28.47 25.85 -1.80
N CYS A 327 28.59 25.73 -3.12
CA CYS A 327 29.88 25.74 -3.84
C CYS A 327 30.63 27.08 -3.75
N HIS A 328 29.92 28.18 -3.47
CA HIS A 328 30.49 29.52 -3.48
C HIS A 328 31.34 29.81 -2.23
N LYS A 329 32.35 30.68 -2.40
CA LYS A 329 33.38 30.96 -1.37
C LYS A 329 33.04 32.12 -0.43
N ASP A 330 32.03 32.92 -0.77
CA ASP A 330 31.57 34.02 0.09
C ASP A 330 30.84 33.48 1.33
N SER A 331 31.15 34.05 2.49
CA SER A 331 30.58 33.61 3.77
C SER A 331 29.23 34.26 4.10
N ASN A 332 28.87 35.35 3.41
CA ASN A 332 27.71 36.20 3.71
C ASN A 332 26.58 36.08 2.67
N LEU A 333 26.45 34.91 2.06
CA LEU A 333 25.44 34.61 1.04
C LEU A 333 24.04 34.55 1.69
N MET A 334 23.17 35.49 1.32
CA MET A 334 21.83 35.63 1.93
C MET A 334 21.07 34.30 1.99
N LEU A 335 21.10 33.50 0.93
CA LEU A 335 20.45 32.19 0.89
C LEU A 335 20.94 31.25 2.01
N LEU A 336 22.25 31.12 2.21
CA LEU A 336 22.80 30.26 3.27
C LEU A 336 22.57 30.86 4.67
N VAL A 337 22.76 32.17 4.83
CA VAL A 337 22.58 32.84 6.12
C VAL A 337 21.12 32.74 6.58
N GLU A 338 20.17 32.94 5.68
CA GLU A 338 18.74 32.80 5.95
C GLU A 338 18.37 31.36 6.26
N THR A 339 18.82 30.37 5.47
CA THR A 339 18.54 28.94 5.71
C THR A 339 19.06 28.50 7.08
N HIS A 340 20.32 28.79 7.44
CA HIS A 340 20.84 28.47 8.77
C HIS A 340 20.08 29.21 9.88
N SER A 341 19.80 30.51 9.69
CA SER A 341 19.07 31.30 10.68
C SER A 341 17.66 30.77 10.91
N ALA A 342 16.96 30.31 9.88
CA ALA A 342 15.62 29.73 9.99
C ALA A 342 15.61 28.40 10.76
N LEU A 343 16.54 27.49 10.43
CA LEU A 343 16.70 26.20 11.14
C LEU A 343 17.06 26.44 12.62
N LEU A 344 18.06 27.28 12.89
CA LEU A 344 18.48 27.61 14.26
C LEU A 344 17.38 28.34 15.06
N GLN A 345 16.62 29.25 14.44
CA GLN A 345 15.47 29.91 15.08
C GLN A 345 14.35 28.92 15.42
N LEU A 346 14.12 27.90 14.59
CA LEU A 346 13.14 26.86 14.86
C LEU A 346 13.59 25.97 16.04
N LEU A 347 14.87 25.57 16.09
CA LEU A 347 15.46 24.88 17.24
C LEU A 347 15.40 25.70 18.54
N MET A 348 15.46 27.05 18.45
CA MET A 348 15.31 27.97 19.59
C MET A 348 13.86 28.24 20.00
N LYS A 349 12.88 27.92 19.16
CA LYS A 349 11.44 27.97 19.52
C LYS A 349 11.01 26.74 20.32
N ASN A 350 11.65 25.59 20.12
CA ASN A 350 11.44 24.42 20.97
C ASN A 350 12.23 24.55 22.30
N ASN A 351 11.71 24.05 23.41
CA ASN A 351 12.39 24.03 24.71
C ASN A 351 13.49 22.94 24.82
N GLY A 352 14.04 22.50 23.68
CA GLY A 352 14.97 21.37 23.57
C GLY A 352 16.42 21.70 23.97
N GLN A 353 17.32 20.73 23.74
CA GLN A 353 18.72 20.81 24.16
C GLN A 353 19.44 22.07 23.64
N TYR A 354 19.19 22.46 22.38
CA TYR A 354 19.80 23.65 21.79
C TYR A 354 19.34 24.96 22.45
N PHE A 355 18.06 25.11 22.76
CA PHE A 355 17.55 26.26 23.52
C PHE A 355 18.18 26.35 24.91
N LEU A 356 18.40 25.21 25.58
CA LEU A 356 19.13 25.15 26.86
C LEU A 356 20.61 25.53 26.70
N ALA A 357 21.28 25.12 25.61
CA ALA A 357 22.66 25.51 25.32
C ALA A 357 22.80 27.03 25.07
N VAL A 358 21.91 27.59 24.22
CA VAL A 358 21.83 29.03 23.91
C VAL A 358 21.54 29.86 25.17
N LYS A 359 20.66 29.37 26.07
CA LYS A 359 20.41 29.98 27.38
C LYS A 359 21.62 29.91 28.32
N LYS A 360 22.29 28.76 28.43
CA LYS A 360 23.53 28.61 29.24
C LYS A 360 24.63 29.58 28.79
N ARG A 361 24.67 29.94 27.50
CA ARG A 361 25.58 30.92 26.90
C ARG A 361 25.04 32.37 26.92
N ASN A 362 23.96 32.64 27.67
CA ASN A 362 23.34 33.96 27.87
C ASN A 362 23.01 34.75 26.58
N ARG A 363 22.70 34.05 25.48
CA ARG A 363 22.40 34.68 24.19
C ARG A 363 20.96 35.19 24.10
N LYS A 364 20.74 36.19 23.25
CA LYS A 364 19.40 36.72 22.93
C LYS A 364 18.64 35.74 22.04
N LEU A 365 17.33 35.60 22.23
CA LEU A 365 16.49 34.67 21.43
C LEU A 365 16.15 35.18 20.00
N LYS A 366 16.95 36.08 19.43
CA LYS A 366 16.78 36.61 18.06
C LYS A 366 18.13 36.57 17.33
N ILE A 367 18.23 35.68 16.34
CA ILE A 367 19.38 35.61 15.45
C ILE A 367 19.33 36.81 14.48
N THR A 368 20.44 37.53 14.37
CA THR A 368 20.61 38.63 13.41
C THR A 368 21.63 38.24 12.34
N PHE A 369 21.57 38.91 11.18
CA PHE A 369 22.45 38.65 10.04
C PHE A 369 23.96 38.73 10.37
N MET A 370 24.35 39.52 11.38
CA MET A 370 25.75 39.64 11.84
C MET A 370 26.16 38.60 12.91
N LYS A 371 25.24 37.75 13.41
CA LYS A 371 25.52 36.85 14.55
C LYS A 371 25.19 35.38 14.30
N TRP A 372 24.60 35.01 13.16
CA TRP A 372 24.21 33.63 12.85
C TRP A 372 25.37 32.62 12.99
N THR A 373 26.60 33.00 12.62
CA THR A 373 27.81 32.17 12.79
C THR A 373 28.09 31.85 14.26
N GLU A 374 27.81 32.77 15.19
CA GLU A 374 27.98 32.54 16.63
C GLU A 374 27.01 31.46 17.14
N TYR A 375 25.75 31.50 16.70
CA TYR A 375 24.73 30.48 17.01
C TYR A 375 25.04 29.15 16.31
N LEU A 376 25.60 29.18 15.09
CA LEU A 376 26.03 27.97 14.40
C LEU A 376 27.20 27.29 15.11
N CYS A 377 28.15 28.04 15.65
CA CYS A 377 29.21 27.49 16.49
C CYS A 377 28.65 26.86 17.77
N ASP A 378 27.68 27.51 18.43
CA ASP A 378 26.99 26.92 19.59
C ASP A 378 26.32 25.58 19.26
N PHE A 379 25.71 25.46 18.08
CA PHE A 379 25.09 24.21 17.63
C PHE A 379 26.14 23.14 17.32
N VAL A 380 27.19 23.48 16.56
CA VAL A 380 28.28 22.54 16.20
C VAL A 380 29.04 22.05 17.45
N GLU A 381 29.25 22.90 18.45
CA GLU A 381 29.83 22.51 19.75
C GLU A 381 28.86 21.74 20.66
N MET A 382 27.54 21.88 20.45
CA MET A 382 26.53 21.08 21.19
C MET A 382 26.45 19.65 20.65
N ILE A 383 26.43 19.46 19.32
CA ILE A 383 26.36 18.12 18.71
C ILE A 383 27.68 17.34 18.89
N ASN A 384 28.81 18.03 19.07
CA ASN A 384 30.12 17.47 19.41
C ASN A 384 30.58 16.32 18.46
N ILE A 385 30.17 16.37 17.19
CA ILE A 385 30.65 15.48 16.14
C ILE A 385 32.06 15.93 15.76
N SER A 386 33.05 15.03 15.88
CA SER A 386 34.47 15.36 15.76
C SER A 386 34.79 16.16 14.49
N ASP A 387 34.38 15.67 13.33
CA ASP A 387 34.71 16.26 12.03
C ASP A 387 34.11 17.66 11.86
N LEU A 388 32.83 17.83 12.24
CA LEU A 388 32.16 19.14 12.17
C LEU A 388 32.72 20.13 13.20
N SER A 389 33.08 19.63 14.40
CA SER A 389 33.60 20.46 15.51
C SER A 389 34.94 21.12 15.19
N ALA A 390 35.79 20.48 14.38
CA ALA A 390 37.05 21.05 13.91
C ALA A 390 36.84 22.40 13.18
N HIS A 391 35.78 22.49 12.36
CA HIS A 391 35.45 23.69 11.60
C HIS A 391 34.86 24.84 12.43
N ALA A 392 34.42 24.60 13.68
CA ALA A 392 33.80 25.63 14.52
C ALA A 392 34.70 26.87 14.72
N THR A 393 36.02 26.69 14.74
CA THR A 393 36.98 27.80 14.83
C THR A 393 37.00 28.69 13.58
N VAL A 394 36.76 28.12 12.39
CA VAL A 394 36.70 28.82 11.10
C VAL A 394 35.36 29.56 10.95
N ILE A 395 34.26 28.90 11.32
CA ILE A 395 32.91 29.49 11.35
C ILE A 395 32.88 30.71 12.29
N ARG A 396 33.48 30.59 13.48
CA ARG A 396 33.58 31.67 14.49
C ARG A 396 34.32 32.90 13.99
N ARG A 397 35.30 32.73 13.09
CA ARG A 397 36.03 33.83 12.42
C ARG A 397 35.23 34.48 11.28
N GLY A 398 34.03 33.99 10.99
CA GLY A 398 33.16 34.50 9.91
C GLY A 398 33.49 33.92 8.53
N HIS A 399 34.36 32.90 8.43
CA HIS A 399 34.82 32.33 7.15
C HIS A 399 34.01 31.11 6.68
N TYR A 400 32.69 31.11 6.91
CA TYR A 400 31.83 29.96 6.59
C TYR A 400 31.92 29.51 5.12
N GLY A 401 32.06 30.45 4.18
CA GLY A 401 32.18 30.16 2.76
C GLY A 401 33.48 29.44 2.37
N LEU A 402 34.52 29.46 3.23
CA LEU A 402 35.77 28.74 3.03
C LEU A 402 35.72 27.28 3.50
N LEU A 403 34.62 26.82 4.11
CA LEU A 403 34.42 25.39 4.38
C LEU A 403 34.20 24.61 3.08
N ASP A 404 34.65 23.37 3.08
CA ASP A 404 34.38 22.41 2.02
C ASP A 404 32.88 22.08 1.90
N VAL A 405 32.46 21.64 0.71
CA VAL A 405 31.07 21.34 0.39
C VAL A 405 30.49 20.28 1.34
N GLU A 406 31.25 19.24 1.64
CA GLU A 406 30.88 18.18 2.58
C GLU A 406 30.63 18.72 4.00
N ALA A 407 31.52 19.56 4.53
CA ALA A 407 31.36 20.17 5.85
C ALA A 407 30.14 21.11 5.90
N LYS A 408 29.91 21.92 4.85
CA LYS A 408 28.72 22.78 4.73
C LYS A 408 27.43 21.97 4.74
N LEU A 409 27.37 20.89 3.95
CA LEU A 409 26.20 20.01 3.85
C LEU A 409 25.99 19.16 5.11
N GLY A 410 27.04 18.63 5.73
CA GLY A 410 26.96 17.90 6.99
C GLY A 410 26.39 18.75 8.13
N ILE A 411 26.83 20.01 8.26
CA ILE A 411 26.25 20.96 9.23
C ILE A 411 24.75 21.20 8.97
N LEU A 412 24.37 21.39 7.70
CA LEU A 412 22.97 21.59 7.31
C LEU A 412 22.11 20.32 7.52
N ARG A 413 22.66 19.14 7.25
CA ARG A 413 22.04 17.84 7.49
C ARG A 413 21.73 17.65 8.96
N GLU A 414 22.69 17.88 9.86
CA GLU A 414 22.44 17.73 11.29
C GLU A 414 21.49 18.78 11.85
N LEU A 415 21.48 20.01 11.31
CA LEU A 415 20.44 21.00 11.63
C LEU A 415 19.05 20.50 11.24
N VAL A 416 18.88 19.92 10.04
CA VAL A 416 17.60 19.36 9.60
C VAL A 416 17.19 18.14 10.44
N ASN A 417 18.12 17.26 10.79
CA ASN A 417 17.88 16.11 11.68
C ASN A 417 17.34 16.57 13.05
N HIS A 418 18.04 17.48 13.73
CA HIS A 418 17.61 18.03 15.01
C HIS A 418 16.29 18.80 14.92
N VAL A 419 16.01 19.44 13.78
CA VAL A 419 14.73 20.12 13.54
C VAL A 419 13.58 19.12 13.42
N LEU A 420 13.77 18.01 12.68
CA LEU A 420 12.79 16.93 12.55
C LEU A 420 12.49 16.23 13.88
N GLU A 421 13.45 16.21 14.80
CA GLU A 421 13.27 15.70 16.17
C GLU A 421 12.45 16.63 17.07
N THR A 422 12.24 17.91 16.72
CA THR A 422 11.45 18.83 17.57
C THR A 422 9.96 18.50 17.58
N ASP A 423 9.33 18.64 18.74
CA ASP A 423 7.91 18.36 18.95
C ASP A 423 7.03 19.22 18.03
N LEU A 424 7.36 20.50 17.85
CA LEU A 424 6.70 21.42 16.93
C LEU A 424 6.66 20.93 15.47
N VAL A 425 7.68 20.19 15.02
CA VAL A 425 7.72 19.60 13.67
C VAL A 425 7.00 18.26 13.64
N ARG A 426 7.10 17.45 14.70
CA ARG A 426 6.37 16.18 14.84
C ARG A 426 4.86 16.41 14.88
N GLU A 427 4.36 17.35 15.69
CA GLU A 427 2.95 17.76 15.74
C GLU A 427 2.43 18.22 14.38
N LYS A 428 3.22 19.02 13.64
CA LYS A 428 2.87 19.46 12.27
C LYS A 428 2.88 18.31 11.25
N LEU A 429 3.75 17.33 11.42
CA LEU A 429 3.77 16.12 10.61
C LEU A 429 2.53 15.26 10.89
N ASP A 430 2.15 15.10 12.16
CA ASP A 430 0.97 14.36 12.59
C ASP A 430 -0.34 15.04 12.13
N GLU A 431 -0.46 16.36 12.23
CA GLU A 431 -1.55 17.13 11.60
C GLU A 431 -1.66 16.86 10.09
N HIS A 432 -0.53 16.81 9.38
CA HIS A 432 -0.51 16.51 7.95
C HIS A 432 -0.84 15.03 7.65
N ILE A 433 -0.50 14.10 8.55
CA ILE A 433 -0.88 12.69 8.48
C ILE A 433 -2.39 12.56 8.68
N GLU A 434 -2.96 13.13 9.74
CA GLU A 434 -4.40 13.10 10.02
C GLU A 434 -5.22 13.73 8.88
N GLN A 435 -4.82 14.91 8.39
CA GLN A 435 -5.49 15.56 7.27
C GLN A 435 -5.43 14.72 5.98
N ARG A 436 -4.31 14.02 5.70
CA ARG A 436 -4.23 13.06 4.60
C ARG A 436 -5.11 11.82 4.83
N GLN A 437 -5.19 11.31 6.06
CA GLN A 437 -6.08 10.19 6.40
C GLN A 437 -7.56 10.58 6.22
N LEU A 438 -7.94 11.79 6.63
CA LEU A 438 -9.28 12.35 6.48
C LEU A 438 -9.65 12.56 5.01
N LEU A 439 -8.81 13.23 4.21
CA LEU A 439 -9.00 13.37 2.76
C LEU A 439 -9.13 11.99 2.07
N GLY A 440 -8.29 11.03 2.49
CA GLY A 440 -8.36 9.65 2.03
C GLY A 440 -9.66 8.95 2.46
N ALA A 441 -10.23 9.27 3.62
CA ALA A 441 -11.50 8.75 4.10
C ALA A 441 -12.69 9.34 3.32
N THR A 442 -12.72 10.67 3.10
CA THR A 442 -13.77 11.32 2.30
C THR A 442 -13.78 10.77 0.87
N ARG A 443 -12.61 10.64 0.22
CA ARG A 443 -12.50 10.03 -1.11
C ARG A 443 -12.99 8.57 -1.15
N ARG A 444 -12.78 7.78 -0.08
CA ARG A 444 -13.33 6.42 0.03
C ARG A 444 -14.85 6.43 0.25
N GLY A 445 -15.35 7.33 1.10
CA GLY A 445 -16.78 7.49 1.38
C GLY A 445 -17.57 7.89 0.14
N GLU A 446 -17.09 8.88 -0.61
CA GLU A 446 -17.68 9.28 -1.90
C GLU A 446 -17.68 8.14 -2.91
N ALA A 447 -16.59 7.39 -3.04
CA ALA A 447 -16.52 6.26 -3.97
C ALA A 447 -17.47 5.10 -3.58
N LEU A 448 -17.75 4.93 -2.28
CA LEU A 448 -18.77 3.99 -1.79
C LEU A 448 -20.19 4.48 -2.06
N GLU A 449 -20.45 5.79 -1.91
CA GLU A 449 -21.77 6.41 -2.16
C GLU A 449 -22.09 6.50 -3.67
N GLU A 450 -21.11 6.80 -4.51
CA GLU A 450 -21.18 6.65 -5.97
C GLU A 450 -21.45 5.17 -6.35
N GLY A 451 -20.75 4.25 -5.70
CA GLY A 451 -20.95 2.80 -5.84
C GLY A 451 -22.32 2.31 -5.36
N ARG A 452 -22.95 3.01 -4.41
CA ARG A 452 -24.31 2.77 -3.93
C ARG A 452 -25.34 3.29 -4.94
N LYS A 453 -25.24 4.55 -5.35
CA LYS A 453 -26.15 5.16 -6.34
C LYS A 453 -26.18 4.39 -7.65
N ARG A 454 -25.02 3.90 -8.12
CA ARG A 454 -24.93 3.02 -9.30
C ARG A 454 -25.50 1.60 -9.11
N ARG A 455 -25.85 1.16 -7.90
CA ARG A 455 -26.67 -0.04 -7.65
C ARG A 455 -28.15 0.33 -7.69
N GLU A 456 -28.53 1.39 -6.97
CA GLU A 456 -29.92 1.88 -6.93
C GLU A 456 -30.43 2.28 -8.33
N GLU A 457 -29.62 2.94 -9.16
CA GLU A 457 -29.93 3.20 -10.59
C GLU A 457 -30.08 1.89 -11.40
N LYS A 458 -29.23 0.88 -11.15
CA LYS A 458 -29.31 -0.43 -11.84
C LYS A 458 -30.48 -1.28 -11.37
N GLU A 459 -30.99 -1.06 -10.16
CA GLU A 459 -32.18 -1.73 -9.64
C GLU A 459 -33.45 -1.04 -10.16
N LYS A 460 -33.47 0.29 -10.25
CA LYS A 460 -34.54 1.05 -10.93
C LYS A 460 -34.68 0.69 -12.40
N LEU A 461 -33.57 0.67 -13.15
CA LEU A 461 -33.57 0.26 -14.57
C LEU A 461 -34.07 -1.18 -14.76
N LYS A 462 -33.85 -2.08 -13.79
CA LYS A 462 -34.41 -3.43 -13.82
C LYS A 462 -35.92 -3.45 -13.54
N ALA A 463 -36.39 -2.67 -12.57
CA ALA A 463 -37.83 -2.53 -12.28
C ALA A 463 -38.59 -1.96 -13.50
N GLU A 464 -38.08 -0.87 -14.09
CA GLU A 464 -38.65 -0.24 -15.30
C GLU A 464 -38.75 -1.24 -16.47
N THR A 465 -37.77 -2.13 -16.67
CA THR A 465 -37.85 -3.19 -17.68
C THR A 465 -38.84 -4.31 -17.36
N VAL A 466 -39.19 -4.54 -16.10
CA VAL A 466 -40.20 -5.53 -15.68
C VAL A 466 -41.61 -4.96 -15.84
N ASP A 467 -41.85 -3.72 -15.42
CA ASP A 467 -43.15 -3.05 -15.62
C ASP A 467 -43.50 -2.90 -17.11
N THR A 468 -42.49 -2.64 -17.95
CA THR A 468 -42.65 -2.58 -19.42
C THR A 468 -43.09 -3.92 -20.02
N LEU A 469 -42.79 -5.06 -19.37
CA LEU A 469 -43.24 -6.38 -19.79
C LEU A 469 -44.63 -6.77 -19.23
N MET A 470 -45.12 -6.11 -18.19
CA MET A 470 -46.43 -6.37 -17.57
C MET A 470 -47.58 -5.64 -18.28
N ASN A 471 -47.38 -4.40 -18.73
CA ASN A 471 -48.43 -3.57 -19.34
C ASN A 471 -48.75 -3.92 -20.83
N GLY A 472 -48.65 -5.20 -21.21
CA GLY A 472 -48.50 -5.64 -22.61
C GLY A 472 -49.55 -6.59 -23.19
N TYR A 473 -50.74 -6.79 -22.60
CA TYR A 473 -51.72 -7.78 -23.08
C TYR A 473 -53.19 -7.32 -23.05
N SER A 474 -53.74 -6.99 -24.23
CA SER A 474 -55.15 -6.88 -24.66
C SER A 474 -55.16 -6.08 -25.99
N ILE A 475 -55.86 -6.41 -27.09
CA ILE A 475 -56.89 -7.42 -27.39
C ILE A 475 -56.72 -7.95 -28.85
N GLU A 476 -57.36 -9.06 -29.15
CA GLU A 476 -57.55 -9.78 -30.44
C GLU A 476 -58.26 -8.96 -31.56
N SER A 477 -58.34 -9.33 -32.86
CA SER A 477 -57.74 -10.39 -33.71
C SER A 477 -57.97 -10.07 -35.22
N VAL A 478 -57.59 -11.00 -36.11
CA VAL A 478 -57.87 -11.05 -37.58
C VAL A 478 -57.14 -10.00 -38.45
N GLY A 479 -56.43 -10.36 -39.53
CA GLY A 479 -56.00 -11.69 -39.98
C GLY A 479 -55.74 -11.78 -41.49
N ASN A 480 -54.59 -12.31 -41.90
CA ASN A 480 -54.43 -13.24 -43.04
C ASN A 480 -52.98 -13.71 -43.22
N ASN A 481 -52.84 -14.89 -43.83
CA ASN A 481 -51.59 -15.64 -44.07
C ASN A 481 -51.14 -15.43 -45.55
N PRO A 482 -49.92 -15.84 -46.03
CA PRO A 482 -49.55 -17.26 -46.00
C PRO A 482 -48.05 -17.66 -45.91
N ASN A 483 -47.89 -18.94 -45.51
CA ASN A 483 -46.87 -19.93 -45.87
C ASN A 483 -45.44 -19.87 -45.29
N VAL A 484 -45.06 -21.05 -44.75
CA VAL A 484 -43.77 -21.43 -44.18
C VAL A 484 -43.48 -22.87 -44.61
N SER A 485 -42.23 -23.19 -44.92
CA SER A 485 -41.68 -24.56 -44.90
C SER A 485 -40.14 -24.49 -44.87
N ALA A 486 -39.38 -25.33 -44.17
CA ALA A 486 -39.75 -26.48 -43.33
C ALA A 486 -38.71 -26.71 -42.19
N ASN A 487 -39.11 -27.48 -41.17
CA ASN A 487 -38.30 -28.14 -40.12
C ASN A 487 -37.45 -27.27 -39.17
N GLY A 488 -37.25 -27.63 -37.90
CA GLY A 488 -37.85 -28.72 -37.11
C GLY A 488 -37.40 -28.65 -35.63
N LYS A 489 -38.32 -28.85 -34.68
CA LYS A 489 -38.11 -28.80 -33.21
C LYS A 489 -38.45 -30.16 -32.55
N HIS A 490 -38.32 -30.22 -31.21
CA HIS A 490 -39.04 -31.06 -30.20
C HIS A 490 -38.17 -32.07 -29.42
N LEU A 491 -38.39 -32.37 -28.11
CA LEU A 491 -39.06 -31.66 -26.98
C LEU A 491 -38.75 -32.41 -25.64
N ARG A 492 -39.38 -31.97 -24.52
CA ARG A 492 -39.68 -32.62 -23.20
C ARG A 492 -38.80 -32.14 -22.02
N GLU A 493 -39.29 -31.97 -20.79
CA GLU A 493 -40.65 -31.71 -20.25
C GLU A 493 -40.56 -31.14 -18.79
N ASN A 494 -41.68 -31.01 -18.06
CA ASN A 494 -41.80 -30.23 -16.81
C ASN A 494 -41.52 -31.00 -15.49
N GLY A 495 -41.29 -30.23 -14.40
CA GLY A 495 -41.34 -30.67 -12.98
C GLY A 495 -40.05 -30.37 -12.18
N ASP A 496 -40.07 -29.91 -10.92
CA ASP A 496 -41.19 -29.45 -10.07
C ASP A 496 -40.70 -28.48 -8.94
N LEU A 497 -41.60 -27.98 -8.09
CA LEU A 497 -41.43 -26.80 -7.23
C LEU A 497 -41.00 -27.10 -5.76
N ALA A 498 -40.27 -26.18 -5.12
CA ALA A 498 -40.19 -26.07 -3.65
C ALA A 498 -39.94 -24.62 -3.18
N MET A 499 -40.78 -24.13 -2.25
CA MET A 499 -40.75 -22.75 -1.71
C MET A 499 -39.93 -22.62 -0.41
N LYS A 500 -39.42 -21.42 -0.12
CA LYS A 500 -39.25 -20.98 1.29
C LYS A 500 -39.43 -19.46 1.45
N TRP A 501 -40.10 -19.08 2.54
CA TRP A 501 -40.70 -17.75 2.73
C TRP A 501 -39.73 -16.66 3.19
N LYS A 502 -40.16 -15.40 3.02
CA LYS A 502 -39.69 -14.26 3.83
C LYS A 502 -40.43 -14.24 5.17
N GLY A 503 -39.75 -13.78 6.21
CA GLY A 503 -40.36 -13.21 7.41
C GLY A 503 -39.67 -11.88 7.72
N GLU A 504 -40.45 -10.84 7.99
CA GLU A 504 -39.95 -9.59 8.56
C GLU A 504 -39.82 -9.72 10.09
N VAL A 505 -39.12 -8.78 10.74
CA VAL A 505 -39.64 -8.05 11.93
C VAL A 505 -38.57 -7.04 12.41
N ILE A 506 -38.95 -5.77 12.32
CA ILE A 506 -38.84 -4.66 13.30
C ILE A 506 -37.76 -4.77 14.40
N SER A 507 -37.00 -3.68 14.62
CA SER A 507 -36.08 -3.52 15.76
C SER A 507 -36.21 -2.13 16.43
N SER A 508 -36.70 -2.08 17.68
CA SER A 508 -36.60 -0.98 18.68
C SER A 508 -37.50 -1.28 19.90
N PRO A 509 -37.31 -0.66 21.08
CA PRO A 509 -36.05 -0.18 21.68
C PRO A 509 -35.92 -0.47 23.22
N GLU A 510 -34.72 -0.26 23.78
CA GLU A 510 -34.48 0.25 25.16
C GLU A 510 -35.03 -0.52 26.41
N ASN A 511 -34.68 -0.25 27.68
CA ASN A 511 -33.57 0.52 28.34
C ASN A 511 -33.05 -0.39 29.53
N HIS A 512 -32.67 -0.06 30.78
CA HIS A 512 -32.35 1.17 31.52
C HIS A 512 -31.34 0.94 32.68
N ALA A 513 -30.32 1.81 32.81
CA ALA A 513 -29.63 2.24 34.05
C ALA A 513 -29.00 1.15 34.99
N SER A 514 -28.23 1.48 36.05
CA SER A 514 -27.68 2.75 36.56
C SER A 514 -26.22 2.50 37.04
N ASP A 515 -25.33 3.41 37.48
CA ASP A 515 -25.29 4.81 37.98
C ASP A 515 -23.78 5.22 37.94
N LYS A 516 -23.16 6.31 38.47
CA LYS A 516 -23.37 7.70 38.96
C LYS A 516 -21.93 8.28 39.06
N ARG A 517 -21.53 9.54 38.90
CA ARG A 517 -21.85 10.82 38.20
C ARG A 517 -20.46 11.55 38.11
N PHE A 518 -20.17 12.80 37.72
CA PHE A 518 -20.80 14.09 37.41
C PHE A 518 -19.87 14.77 36.35
N HIS A 519 -20.07 15.97 35.76
CA HIS A 519 -21.15 16.98 35.75
C HIS A 519 -21.22 17.59 34.32
N SER A 520 -22.29 18.30 33.97
CA SER A 520 -22.49 18.92 32.64
C SER A 520 -23.09 20.32 32.73
N LEU A 521 -22.79 21.19 31.75
CA LEU A 521 -23.45 22.48 31.48
C LEU A 521 -23.72 22.69 29.98
N HIS A 522 -24.80 22.05 29.52
CA HIS A 522 -25.86 22.60 28.65
C HIS A 522 -25.53 23.56 27.46
N MET A 523 -25.62 23.01 26.22
CA MET A 523 -26.48 23.42 25.06
C MET A 523 -26.57 24.89 24.55
N PRO A 524 -27.10 25.17 23.33
CA PRO A 524 -27.57 24.30 22.23
C PRO A 524 -26.94 24.60 20.84
N MET A 525 -27.36 23.84 19.81
CA MET A 525 -27.17 24.20 18.39
C MET A 525 -28.29 25.13 17.89
N HIS A 526 -27.99 25.95 16.86
CA HIS A 526 -29.01 26.52 15.97
C HIS A 526 -28.48 26.65 14.53
N ALA A 527 -29.36 26.53 13.54
CA ALA A 527 -29.04 26.81 12.14
C ALA A 527 -29.28 28.31 11.82
N GLY A 528 -28.43 28.91 10.97
CA GLY A 528 -28.53 30.34 10.63
C GLY A 528 -27.65 30.71 9.43
N MET A 529 -28.26 30.84 8.26
CA MET A 529 -27.61 31.19 7.00
C MET A 529 -27.29 32.69 6.91
N TYR A 530 -26.04 33.05 6.64
CA TYR A 530 -25.65 34.40 6.22
C TYR A 530 -24.64 34.38 5.08
N MET A 531 -24.80 35.33 4.14
CA MET A 531 -23.92 35.51 2.98
C MET A 531 -22.72 36.41 3.31
N LEU A 532 -21.66 36.31 2.52
CA LEU A 532 -20.66 37.37 2.39
C LEU A 532 -20.21 37.54 0.94
N ALA A 533 -20.10 38.79 0.52
CA ALA A 533 -20.19 39.19 -0.89
C ALA A 533 -18.90 39.04 -1.70
N HIS A 534 -19.05 39.08 -3.04
CA HIS A 534 -17.93 39.40 -3.92
C HIS A 534 -17.45 40.84 -3.70
N VAL A 535 -16.14 41.05 -3.78
CA VAL A 535 -15.55 42.36 -4.09
C VAL A 535 -14.80 42.20 -5.42
N HIS A 536 -15.20 42.97 -6.42
CA HIS A 536 -14.44 43.11 -7.67
C HIS A 536 -13.45 44.27 -7.54
N THR A 537 -12.21 44.05 -7.97
CA THR A 537 -11.28 45.13 -8.34
C THR A 537 -11.03 45.04 -9.85
N HIS A 538 -11.53 46.02 -10.59
CA HIS A 538 -11.38 46.07 -12.05
C HIS A 538 -10.06 46.75 -12.44
N THR A 539 -9.23 46.04 -13.20
CA THR A 539 -8.35 46.66 -14.22
C THR A 539 -8.60 45.95 -15.54
N ALA A 540 -8.91 46.71 -16.59
CA ALA A 540 -9.42 46.17 -17.85
C ALA A 540 -8.43 46.38 -19.01
N SER A 541 -8.44 45.45 -19.96
CA SER A 541 -7.96 45.70 -21.32
C SER A 541 -8.87 44.99 -22.32
N LYS A 542 -9.14 45.65 -23.46
CA LYS A 542 -10.17 45.24 -24.44
C LYS A 542 -9.54 44.60 -25.67
N LYS A 543 -10.21 43.57 -26.23
CA LYS A 543 -10.38 43.33 -27.68
C LYS A 543 -11.52 42.32 -27.86
N THR A 544 -12.76 42.81 -28.04
CA THR A 544 -13.42 43.04 -29.35
C THR A 544 -13.94 41.73 -29.96
N LYS A 545 -15.25 41.67 -30.18
CA LYS A 545 -15.99 40.55 -30.76
C LYS A 545 -16.49 40.95 -32.16
N GLN A 546 -16.54 40.03 -33.10
CA GLN A 546 -17.34 40.14 -34.33
C GLN A 546 -18.15 38.85 -34.52
N HIS A 547 -19.27 38.93 -35.22
CA HIS A 547 -20.24 37.85 -35.40
C HIS A 547 -21.06 38.13 -36.66
N SER A 548 -21.10 37.17 -37.60
CA SER A 548 -22.01 37.17 -38.76
C SER A 548 -21.94 35.80 -39.48
N ASP A 549 -22.72 34.87 -38.96
CA ASP A 549 -23.75 34.09 -39.67
C ASP A 549 -23.49 33.64 -41.12
N VAL A 550 -23.62 32.32 -41.36
CA VAL A 550 -24.24 31.75 -42.57
C VAL A 550 -25.09 30.55 -42.13
N GLU A 551 -26.39 30.57 -42.46
CA GLU A 551 -27.28 29.41 -42.36
C GLU A 551 -27.45 28.71 -43.73
N VAL A 552 -28.25 27.63 -43.74
CA VAL A 552 -28.86 26.99 -44.91
C VAL A 552 -27.94 26.10 -45.78
N LEU A 553 -28.06 24.79 -45.53
CA LEU A 553 -28.45 23.86 -46.60
C LEU A 553 -29.40 22.82 -46.00
N GLY A 554 -30.64 22.79 -46.51
CA GLY A 554 -31.76 22.11 -45.87
C GLY A 554 -32.08 20.72 -46.41
N GLU A 555 -32.84 19.99 -45.60
CA GLU A 555 -33.79 18.92 -45.96
C GLU A 555 -33.41 17.91 -47.07
N ASN A 556 -33.15 16.66 -46.66
CA ASN A 556 -34.13 15.58 -46.86
C ASN A 556 -33.72 14.26 -46.18
N LEU A 557 -34.54 13.80 -45.22
CA LEU A 557 -35.06 12.41 -45.10
C LEU A 557 -35.75 12.22 -43.73
N LYS A 558 -37.08 12.18 -43.74
CA LYS A 558 -37.85 11.53 -42.66
C LYS A 558 -38.08 10.08 -43.06
N ASN A 559 -37.50 9.11 -42.35
CA ASN A 559 -38.17 7.86 -42.01
C ASN A 559 -37.41 7.06 -40.94
N LEU A 560 -38.02 5.96 -40.48
CA LEU A 560 -37.85 5.40 -39.13
C LEU A 560 -36.47 4.81 -38.79
N SER A 561 -36.22 4.77 -37.47
CA SER A 561 -35.07 4.21 -36.74
C SER A 561 -33.89 5.18 -36.58
N SER A 562 -33.41 5.50 -35.36
CA SER A 562 -33.52 4.73 -34.11
C SER A 562 -33.77 5.60 -32.87
N LYS A 563 -34.85 5.31 -32.13
CA LYS A 563 -35.10 5.86 -30.77
C LYS A 563 -34.04 5.39 -29.76
N THR A 564 -33.35 4.30 -30.10
CA THR A 564 -32.17 3.73 -29.43
C THR A 564 -30.91 4.57 -29.63
N GLY A 565 -30.54 4.97 -30.86
CA GLY A 565 -29.30 5.72 -31.12
C GLY A 565 -29.26 7.08 -30.40
N PHE A 566 -30.37 7.82 -30.39
CA PHE A 566 -30.47 9.09 -29.67
C PHE A 566 -30.45 8.92 -28.14
N LYS A 567 -30.93 7.78 -27.61
CA LYS A 567 -30.77 7.42 -26.19
C LYS A 567 -29.31 7.07 -25.89
N GLN A 568 -28.67 6.29 -26.76
CA GLN A 568 -27.31 5.79 -26.57
C GLN A 568 -26.28 6.93 -26.56
N LEU A 569 -26.31 7.83 -27.55
CA LEU A 569 -25.47 9.05 -27.57
C LEU A 569 -25.69 9.92 -26.32
N LYS A 570 -26.92 9.97 -25.79
CA LYS A 570 -27.24 10.71 -24.56
C LYS A 570 -26.71 10.03 -23.30
N SER A 571 -26.70 8.69 -23.24
CA SER A 571 -26.06 7.94 -22.13
C SER A 571 -24.54 8.03 -22.18
N GLU A 572 -23.92 7.90 -23.35
CA GLU A 572 -22.47 8.02 -23.54
C GLU A 572 -22.00 9.43 -23.15
N ARG A 573 -22.75 10.47 -23.53
CA ARG A 573 -22.50 11.85 -23.11
C ARG A 573 -22.71 12.08 -21.59
N LYS A 574 -23.68 11.40 -20.94
CA LYS A 574 -23.83 11.43 -19.47
C LYS A 574 -22.61 10.78 -18.81
N GLU A 575 -22.21 9.60 -19.27
CA GLU A 575 -21.10 8.84 -18.69
C GLU A 575 -19.75 9.56 -18.86
N ALA A 576 -19.52 10.23 -20.00
CA ALA A 576 -18.33 11.06 -20.23
C ALA A 576 -18.26 12.26 -19.26
N VAL A 577 -19.39 12.94 -19.01
CA VAL A 577 -19.47 14.05 -18.04
C VAL A 577 -19.27 13.53 -16.61
N GLU A 578 -19.82 12.36 -16.27
CA GLU A 578 -19.65 11.73 -14.95
C GLU A 578 -18.19 11.30 -14.71
N LYS A 579 -17.51 10.72 -15.71
CA LYS A 579 -16.07 10.41 -15.67
C LYS A 579 -15.23 11.67 -15.46
N ARG A 580 -15.49 12.73 -16.24
CA ARG A 580 -14.77 14.01 -16.11
C ARG A 580 -14.92 14.62 -14.71
N SER A 581 -16.14 14.65 -14.16
CA SER A 581 -16.38 15.15 -12.79
C SER A 581 -15.68 14.30 -11.71
N LYS A 582 -15.53 12.98 -11.95
CA LYS A 582 -14.78 12.07 -11.09
C LYS A 582 -13.26 12.30 -11.18
N GLU A 583 -12.75 12.59 -12.37
CA GLU A 583 -11.34 12.92 -12.63
C GLU A 583 -10.96 14.27 -12.00
N GLU A 584 -11.74 15.32 -12.25
CA GLU A 584 -11.59 16.65 -11.63
C GLU A 584 -11.57 16.59 -10.09
N ARG A 585 -12.39 15.70 -9.50
CA ARG A 585 -12.44 15.49 -8.05
C ARG A 585 -11.31 14.64 -7.51
N ASN A 586 -10.86 13.62 -8.25
CA ASN A 586 -9.63 12.89 -7.91
C ASN A 586 -8.41 13.81 -7.98
N GLU A 587 -8.35 14.71 -8.96
CA GLU A 587 -7.32 15.74 -9.02
C GLU A 587 -7.37 16.68 -7.81
N TYR A 588 -8.56 17.14 -7.40
CA TYR A 588 -8.72 17.93 -6.18
C TYR A 588 -8.17 17.18 -4.95
N TYR A 589 -8.54 15.90 -4.76
CA TYR A 589 -8.07 15.10 -3.63
C TYR A 589 -6.55 14.87 -3.65
N GLU A 590 -5.95 14.59 -4.80
CA GLU A 590 -4.50 14.50 -4.93
C GLU A 590 -3.85 15.86 -4.65
N ARG A 591 -4.34 16.95 -5.26
CA ARG A 591 -3.85 18.33 -5.08
C ARG A 591 -3.90 18.79 -3.63
N GLU A 592 -4.92 18.37 -2.87
CA GLU A 592 -5.01 18.63 -1.42
C GLU A 592 -4.04 17.77 -0.59
N MET A 593 -3.91 16.47 -0.88
CA MET A 593 -2.88 15.65 -0.20
C MET A 593 -1.46 16.17 -0.50
N GLU A 594 -1.23 16.70 -1.70
CA GLU A 594 0.06 17.22 -2.17
C GLU A 594 0.46 18.57 -1.56
N LYS A 595 -0.50 19.37 -1.06
CA LYS A 595 -0.21 20.56 -0.23
C LYS A 595 0.41 20.23 1.14
N ARG A 596 0.28 18.98 1.59
CA ARG A 596 0.62 18.50 2.93
C ARG A 596 1.81 17.55 2.82
N VAL A 597 3.01 18.08 2.64
CA VAL A 597 4.20 17.22 2.43
C VAL A 597 4.58 16.58 3.76
N LEU A 598 4.88 15.28 3.72
CA LEU A 598 5.37 14.51 4.89
C LEU A 598 6.86 14.16 4.69
N ARG A 599 7.14 13.53 3.55
CA ARG A 599 8.45 13.16 3.04
C ARG A 599 8.28 12.90 1.53
N THR A 600 9.25 13.24 0.70
CA THR A 600 9.26 12.76 -0.69
C THR A 600 9.50 11.26 -0.70
N ASN A 601 8.67 10.49 -1.42
CA ASN A 601 8.78 9.05 -1.54
C ASN A 601 9.35 8.69 -2.92
N SER A 602 10.18 7.65 -2.99
CA SER A 602 10.65 7.10 -4.26
C SER A 602 9.48 6.56 -5.10
N LEU A 603 9.46 6.86 -6.39
CA LEU A 603 8.50 6.35 -7.38
C LEU A 603 8.55 4.82 -7.53
N GLY A 604 9.71 4.21 -7.30
CA GLY A 604 9.91 2.77 -7.41
C GLY A 604 11.38 2.41 -7.54
N LYS A 605 11.63 1.18 -8.02
CA LYS A 605 12.95 0.67 -8.38
C LYS A 605 12.94 0.03 -9.76
N ASP A 606 14.10 -0.04 -10.40
CA ASP A 606 14.32 -0.86 -11.61
C ASP A 606 14.79 -2.29 -11.28
N ARG A 607 15.17 -3.07 -12.32
CA ARG A 607 15.77 -4.40 -12.16
C ARG A 607 17.04 -4.37 -11.30
N ASP A 608 17.84 -3.31 -11.40
CA ASP A 608 19.15 -3.13 -10.78
C ASP A 608 19.07 -2.54 -9.34
N TYR A 609 17.84 -2.36 -8.83
CA TYR A 609 17.50 -1.79 -7.52
C TYR A 609 17.79 -0.29 -7.33
N ASN A 610 18.10 0.43 -8.42
CA ASN A 610 18.21 1.89 -8.43
C ASN A 610 16.85 2.50 -8.06
N ARG A 611 16.86 3.54 -7.21
CA ARG A 611 15.67 4.21 -6.68
C ARG A 611 15.39 5.46 -7.50
N TYR A 612 14.14 5.60 -7.94
CA TYR A 612 13.69 6.73 -8.73
C TYR A 612 12.94 7.72 -7.83
N TRP A 613 13.27 9.00 -7.93
CA TRP A 613 12.72 10.09 -7.12
C TRP A 613 12.20 11.21 -8.03
N TRP A 614 11.17 11.92 -7.59
CA TRP A 614 10.67 13.10 -8.30
C TRP A 614 10.34 14.21 -7.31
N PHE A 615 11.17 15.25 -7.30
CA PHE A 615 11.01 16.39 -6.40
C PHE A 615 10.16 17.47 -7.08
N ARG A 616 8.95 17.65 -6.57
CA ARG A 616 7.89 18.45 -7.23
C ARG A 616 8.25 19.91 -7.54
N ARG A 617 9.20 20.50 -6.80
CA ARG A 617 9.66 21.88 -7.03
C ARG A 617 10.75 22.03 -8.09
N ASP A 618 11.47 20.95 -8.39
CA ASP A 618 12.58 20.94 -9.35
C ASP A 618 12.13 20.41 -10.72
N GLY A 619 11.24 19.41 -10.71
CA GLY A 619 10.63 18.83 -11.91
C GLY A 619 11.38 17.62 -12.49
N ARG A 620 12.71 17.53 -12.32
CA ARG A 620 13.52 16.39 -12.80
C ARG A 620 13.17 15.10 -12.09
N ILE A 621 13.42 13.98 -12.78
CA ILE A 621 13.44 12.65 -12.17
C ILE A 621 14.89 12.35 -11.78
N PHE A 622 15.14 12.10 -10.49
CA PHE A 622 16.46 11.73 -9.99
C PHE A 622 16.54 10.21 -9.83
N ILE A 623 17.71 9.65 -10.12
CA ILE A 623 18.02 8.24 -9.95
C ILE A 623 19.16 8.13 -8.94
N GLU A 624 18.91 7.37 -7.90
CA GLU A 624 19.85 7.01 -6.85
C GLU A 624 20.23 5.54 -7.05
N SER A 625 21.51 5.24 -7.07
CA SER A 625 22.05 3.88 -7.16
C SER A 625 21.53 2.94 -6.06
N SER A 626 21.65 1.63 -6.30
CA SER A 626 21.29 0.62 -5.30
C SER A 626 22.11 0.76 -4.00
N ASP A 627 23.41 1.07 -4.10
CA ASP A 627 24.32 1.34 -2.98
C ASP A 627 24.25 2.77 -2.41
N SER A 628 23.50 3.67 -3.07
CA SER A 628 23.24 5.08 -2.69
C SER A 628 24.40 6.07 -2.93
N LYS A 629 25.52 5.65 -3.54
CA LYS A 629 26.69 6.51 -3.75
C LYS A 629 26.61 7.34 -5.02
N LEU A 630 26.13 6.75 -6.10
CA LEU A 630 25.94 7.41 -7.39
C LEU A 630 24.53 7.98 -7.51
N TRP A 631 24.45 9.23 -7.96
CA TRP A 631 23.23 9.91 -8.34
C TRP A 631 23.26 10.31 -9.82
N GLY A 632 22.10 10.66 -10.36
CA GLY A 632 21.91 11.24 -11.68
C GLY A 632 20.46 11.71 -11.87
N TYR A 633 20.15 12.30 -13.02
CA TYR A 633 18.78 12.72 -13.34
C TYR A 633 18.43 12.64 -14.82
N TYR A 634 17.12 12.66 -15.09
CA TYR A 634 16.53 13.00 -16.38
C TYR A 634 15.83 14.36 -16.32
N SER A 635 15.97 15.14 -17.38
CA SER A 635 15.51 16.52 -17.54
C SER A 635 14.77 16.79 -18.85
N GLY A 636 14.95 15.95 -19.87
CA GLY A 636 14.17 15.92 -21.10
C GLY A 636 12.89 15.08 -20.97
N LYS A 637 11.92 15.37 -21.83
CA LYS A 637 10.68 14.58 -21.95
C LYS A 637 10.94 13.27 -22.69
N GLU A 638 11.83 13.34 -23.66
CA GLU A 638 12.37 12.27 -24.48
C GLU A 638 13.07 11.21 -23.63
N GLU A 639 13.76 11.65 -22.56
CA GLU A 639 14.38 10.77 -21.57
C GLU A 639 13.33 10.05 -20.70
N LEU A 640 12.23 10.71 -20.34
CA LEU A 640 11.11 10.07 -19.63
C LEU A 640 10.37 9.08 -20.52
N ASP A 641 10.13 9.41 -21.80
CA ASP A 641 9.51 8.49 -22.76
C ASP A 641 10.40 7.27 -23.02
N ALA A 642 11.72 7.47 -23.22
CA ALA A 642 12.69 6.39 -23.37
C ALA A 642 12.87 5.56 -22.08
N LEU A 643 12.77 6.17 -20.90
CA LEU A 643 12.72 5.44 -19.63
C LEU A 643 11.46 4.56 -19.59
N MET A 644 10.28 5.13 -19.84
CA MET A 644 8.99 4.43 -19.79
C MET A 644 8.91 3.23 -20.74
N GLY A 645 9.46 3.36 -21.95
CA GLY A 645 9.59 2.27 -22.91
C GLY A 645 10.67 1.24 -22.58
N SER A 646 11.60 1.52 -21.66
CA SER A 646 12.67 0.59 -21.23
C SER A 646 12.29 -0.31 -20.04
N LEU A 647 11.15 -0.04 -19.39
CA LEU A 647 10.69 -0.75 -18.19
C LEU A 647 9.89 -2.00 -18.55
N ASN A 648 10.36 -3.17 -18.14
CA ASN A 648 9.71 -4.43 -18.47
C ASN A 648 8.60 -4.76 -17.45
N CYS A 649 7.34 -4.70 -17.90
CA CYS A 649 6.15 -4.96 -17.07
C CYS A 649 5.97 -6.43 -16.64
N LYS A 650 6.86 -7.33 -17.11
CA LYS A 650 7.07 -8.70 -16.60
C LYS A 650 7.83 -8.75 -15.27
N GLY A 651 8.62 -7.73 -14.95
CA GLY A 651 9.31 -7.59 -13.66
C GLY A 651 8.41 -7.02 -12.57
N VAL A 652 8.63 -7.38 -11.30
CA VAL A 652 7.84 -6.87 -10.17
C VAL A 652 8.20 -5.41 -9.82
N ARG A 653 9.48 -5.05 -9.88
CA ARG A 653 9.97 -3.69 -9.59
C ARG A 653 9.68 -2.74 -10.74
N GLU A 654 10.06 -3.11 -11.96
CA GLU A 654 9.88 -2.26 -13.15
C GLU A 654 8.40 -2.03 -13.47
N LYS A 655 7.52 -3.02 -13.25
CA LYS A 655 6.05 -2.81 -13.33
C LYS A 655 5.54 -1.84 -12.26
N ALA A 656 6.03 -1.92 -11.02
CA ALA A 656 5.61 -1.01 -9.96
C ALA A 656 6.03 0.44 -10.24
N LEU A 657 7.27 0.62 -10.70
CA LEU A 657 7.81 1.91 -11.14
C LEU A 657 7.03 2.46 -12.35
N GLN A 658 6.79 1.65 -13.37
CA GLN A 658 6.01 2.04 -14.57
C GLN A 658 4.59 2.48 -14.21
N ILE A 659 3.92 1.82 -13.24
CA ILE A 659 2.59 2.24 -12.75
C ILE A 659 2.63 3.61 -12.06
N GLN A 660 3.66 3.91 -11.24
CA GLN A 660 3.78 5.22 -10.59
C GLN A 660 4.15 6.32 -11.59
N LEU A 661 5.08 6.06 -12.51
CA LEU A 661 5.42 6.98 -13.59
C LEU A 661 4.19 7.25 -14.47
N GLN A 662 3.44 6.24 -14.90
CA GLN A 662 2.22 6.42 -15.70
C GLN A 662 1.15 7.25 -14.96
N LYS A 663 0.99 7.09 -13.64
CA LYS A 663 0.07 7.90 -12.83
C LYS A 663 0.48 9.39 -12.80
N LEU A 664 1.78 9.68 -12.83
CA LEU A 664 2.32 11.04 -12.70
C LEU A 664 2.75 11.68 -14.04
N TYR A 665 2.79 10.90 -15.13
CA TYR A 665 3.38 11.25 -16.42
C TYR A 665 2.98 12.65 -16.91
N SER A 666 1.68 12.96 -16.99
CA SER A 666 1.19 14.26 -17.44
C SER A 666 1.67 15.44 -16.59
N ARG A 667 1.91 15.22 -15.29
CA ARG A 667 2.40 16.22 -14.34
C ARG A 667 3.93 16.37 -14.43
N ILE A 668 4.65 15.27 -14.60
CA ILE A 668 6.10 15.31 -14.80
C ILE A 668 6.42 16.01 -16.13
N CYS A 669 5.79 15.60 -17.24
CA CYS A 669 5.96 16.24 -18.54
C CYS A 669 5.63 17.74 -18.50
N PHE A 670 4.57 18.16 -17.80
CA PHE A 670 4.25 19.58 -17.62
C PHE A 670 5.36 20.36 -16.90
N GLU A 671 5.89 19.86 -15.79
CA GLU A 671 6.96 20.54 -15.06
C GLU A 671 8.31 20.49 -15.80
N LEU A 672 8.62 19.40 -16.53
CA LEU A 672 9.79 19.31 -17.41
C LEU A 672 9.70 20.31 -18.58
N GLU A 673 8.58 20.35 -19.29
CA GLU A 673 8.36 21.31 -20.39
C GLU A 673 8.39 22.77 -19.90
N LYS A 674 7.88 23.03 -18.70
CA LYS A 674 7.95 24.34 -18.05
C LYS A 674 9.40 24.70 -17.69
N ARG A 675 10.14 23.79 -17.05
CA ARG A 675 11.56 23.97 -16.71
C ARG A 675 12.41 24.21 -17.96
N ALA A 676 12.14 23.52 -19.06
CA ALA A 676 12.83 23.73 -20.34
C ALA A 676 12.57 25.14 -20.91
N LYS A 677 11.33 25.64 -20.81
CA LYS A 677 10.97 27.02 -21.21
C LYS A 677 11.64 28.06 -20.30
N ASP A 678 11.64 27.83 -18.98
CA ASP A 678 12.30 28.71 -18.01
C ASP A 678 13.82 28.76 -18.23
N LEU A 679 14.45 27.61 -18.54
CA LEU A 679 15.89 27.53 -18.85
C LEU A 679 16.24 28.21 -20.18
N ALA A 680 15.45 27.97 -21.24
CA ALA A 680 15.62 28.65 -22.51
C ALA A 680 15.47 30.17 -22.36
N HIS A 681 14.55 30.64 -21.51
CA HIS A 681 14.39 32.06 -21.19
C HIS A 681 15.60 32.63 -20.42
N LYS A 682 16.12 31.91 -19.42
CA LYS A 682 17.37 32.29 -18.72
C LYS A 682 18.55 32.42 -19.69
N ILE A 683 18.78 31.42 -20.55
CA ILE A 683 19.85 31.44 -21.56
C ILE A 683 19.68 32.63 -22.52
N THR A 684 18.46 32.89 -22.99
CA THR A 684 18.14 34.05 -23.85
C THR A 684 18.45 35.38 -23.14
N MET A 685 18.18 35.49 -21.84
CA MET A 685 18.52 36.68 -21.04
C MET A 685 20.03 36.81 -20.80
N GLU A 686 20.73 35.72 -20.47
CA GLU A 686 22.19 35.69 -20.31
C GLU A 686 22.91 36.14 -21.59
N GLU A 687 22.49 35.59 -22.74
CA GLU A 687 23.04 35.95 -24.05
C GLU A 687 22.73 37.41 -24.43
N ALA A 688 21.53 37.91 -24.09
CA ALA A 688 21.17 39.32 -24.28
C ALA A 688 21.97 40.27 -23.38
N VAL A 689 22.30 39.87 -22.14
CA VAL A 689 23.16 40.63 -21.23
C VAL A 689 24.61 40.64 -21.73
N LEU A 690 25.14 39.49 -22.17
CA LEU A 690 26.46 39.38 -22.79
C LEU A 690 26.60 40.30 -24.01
N ARG A 691 25.66 40.21 -24.97
CA ARG A 691 25.64 41.08 -26.17
C ARG A 691 25.55 42.58 -25.85
N ARG A 692 24.82 42.95 -24.79
CA ARG A 692 24.72 44.35 -24.32
C ARG A 692 26.03 44.81 -23.68
N SER A 693 26.66 43.97 -22.85
CA SER A 693 27.92 44.26 -22.16
C SER A 693 29.11 44.44 -23.12
N THR A 694 29.14 43.71 -24.24
CA THR A 694 30.13 43.96 -25.31
C THR A 694 29.89 45.25 -26.09
N ARG A 695 28.64 45.74 -26.16
CA ARG A 695 28.27 46.92 -26.96
C ARG A 695 28.30 48.23 -26.16
N VAL A 696 28.18 48.16 -24.83
CA VAL A 696 28.27 49.29 -23.91
C VAL A 696 29.02 48.85 -22.66
N ARG A 697 30.04 49.61 -22.22
CA ARG A 697 30.77 49.38 -20.95
C ARG A 697 29.91 49.74 -19.72
N ALA A 698 28.73 49.11 -19.61
CA ALA A 698 27.80 49.28 -18.49
C ALA A 698 28.07 48.24 -17.40
N LEU A 699 27.77 48.61 -16.15
CA LEU A 699 27.88 47.71 -14.99
C LEU A 699 26.97 46.47 -15.16
N PRO A 700 27.42 45.25 -14.78
CA PRO A 700 26.62 44.03 -14.93
C PRO A 700 25.32 44.03 -14.10
N ARG A 701 24.20 44.39 -14.74
CA ARG A 701 22.86 44.14 -14.20
C ARG A 701 22.35 42.77 -14.65
N GLU A 702 21.76 42.06 -13.69
CA GLU A 702 20.85 40.94 -13.90
C GLU A 702 21.37 39.85 -14.85
N ASN A 703 22.49 39.22 -14.48
CA ASN A 703 22.88 37.92 -15.01
C ASN A 703 22.10 36.81 -14.24
N PRO A 704 21.18 36.05 -14.89
CA PRO A 704 20.46 34.94 -14.26
C PRO A 704 21.36 33.86 -13.65
N ALA A 705 22.58 33.64 -14.13
CA ALA A 705 23.50 32.66 -13.57
C ALA A 705 23.84 32.93 -12.08
N ASN A 706 23.72 34.19 -11.66
CA ASN A 706 24.04 34.71 -10.33
C ASN A 706 22.80 35.00 -9.46
N SER A 707 21.64 34.39 -9.74
CA SER A 707 20.40 34.58 -8.97
C SER A 707 20.57 34.29 -7.47
N PHE A 708 21.33 33.26 -7.11
CA PHE A 708 21.64 32.89 -5.73
C PHE A 708 22.34 34.00 -4.90
N LEU A 709 23.14 34.87 -5.54
CA LEU A 709 23.76 36.02 -4.88
C LEU A 709 22.75 37.11 -4.50
N ARG A 710 21.55 37.07 -5.09
CA ARG A 710 20.47 38.06 -4.94
C ARG A 710 19.22 37.47 -4.30
N TYR A 711 19.35 36.37 -3.55
CA TYR A 711 18.24 35.83 -2.78
C TYR A 711 17.77 36.84 -1.71
N VAL A 712 16.47 37.17 -1.75
CA VAL A 712 15.79 38.04 -0.79
C VAL A 712 14.68 37.24 -0.12
N ASN A 713 14.64 37.26 1.21
CA ASN A 713 13.61 36.54 1.96
C ASN A 713 12.40 37.44 2.28
N LYS A 714 11.39 37.38 1.40
CA LYS A 714 10.16 38.17 1.45
C LYS A 714 9.36 38.02 2.75
N TRP A 715 9.45 36.88 3.43
CA TRP A 715 8.84 36.66 4.77
C TRP A 715 9.48 37.49 5.90
N LYS A 716 10.38 38.43 5.58
CA LYS A 716 10.97 39.42 6.50
C LYS A 716 10.85 40.86 5.99
N GLU A 717 10.20 41.06 4.84
CA GLU A 717 9.91 42.38 4.26
C GLU A 717 8.45 42.82 4.54
N ASP A 718 7.59 41.86 4.93
CA ASP A 718 6.31 42.03 5.64
C ASP A 718 6.50 41.85 7.17
#